data_AF-A0A2W4PGI9-F1
#
_entry.id   AF-A0A2W4PGI9-F1
#
_cell.length_a   1.000
_cell.length_b   1.000
_cell.length_c   1.000
_cell.angle_alpha   90.00
_cell.angle_beta   90.00
_cell.angle_gamma   90.00
#
_symmetry.space_group_name_H-M   'P 1'
#
loop_
_entity.id
_entity.type
_entity.pdbx_description
1 polymer ?
#
loop_
_entity_poly.entity_id
_entity_poly.type
_entity_poly.pdbx_seq_one_letter_code
_entity_poly.pdbx_strand_id
1 'polypeptide(L)'
;MAAAGYLLEHFYYGQSVELGAPQKALKLLALSPGLQPGDLPDIVRAAPMPPMPSVPLGAWGVVRVRPTHFVFVQSQLNRAGAAVMHYVILPADLLRGLGGNLRAIMHLLQTEMPVFDGKVARLEPVSIPEVGPPGVTAQVDAMLALMSCTRQRLDVIEQLLAAIVEGVPLIIHNAPPNPAQRTALVEGLLALLPPSARFGVTFAMHALRGTRLDAHIRFLSGQDVSAPGTLVYDWADGRVIGEHLSNDYSRFIMSQFRLDPELVLEQTELLTPVAAWRIKQGDSLAKALAYASHRLVLDNSLQNNLPVEADDVARVLAEDPTLSAELRVDYARHVMAFAIGLGDIRQADLLTTIVPQEPLVEAAVLSQLQDAAQAGKARVIFDLVLHWLRMPDGPRGMEWIGLAQSTAQKCVEELVAAGDSLALRQFLLEAHHADPVAEISHTMPALLSRALPLSVGDEELARTIFVLAINYLAAEQLQRLFSQSQFVMLLPEPLVVFGDYLSGARSEPKARIIVDAAAAFDEDWSALVLIRLVELALLGRRYELLETSALEAMARVSQLPHADLYDNVFRWLVGALSVDSVLRTLEPAGAYALLRILLARRAFPDLAQEMLRHARILYGAVELQKTYAALVRRLFFETPLPHDDTISALRYLDAGGVKPLPLAMAHFGALAQARWTERLHESAINLTTLLASYPAVASVVPPACLMELLEYHTRRRDLVESMRVATLLPQVAASAGDQGTALIVKAFRLHDWDRPAQAAALDLLRRYIRAVDDERAEEAVNALVRALGENLAAPLMATCALRQMMGGEDLASYALLLNVTVEFLHDTAVVYVDKREAPGLKSLLGDLDSLAGGLTDDDRDALARGMLQLGRAIEALGRRQKETRPRNLKSHVQALYEGKAQPKQALDVLRVLGGSLSDGRPQPVEIKQAPTSPPFRDRAAPSVLLEVRVAVRVLSNLARAFPPHRIAALTPPVLRAEIESLLADLPIAERNRVGAEIAADLLRLPELVWHIYNSGDTKALEESSSLGRKLDSNRQRPESTLEFYRFVRGYFMQRIRER
;
A
#
# COMPACT_ATOMS: atom_id res chain seq x y z
N MET A 1 -13.92 32.62 68.40
CA MET A 1 -13.46 32.65 67.00
C MET A 1 -14.17 33.81 66.33
N ALA A 2 -13.42 34.80 65.84
CA ALA A 2 -14.01 35.94 65.13
C ALA A 2 -14.69 35.45 63.85
N ALA A 3 -15.95 35.85 63.62
CA ALA A 3 -16.68 35.49 62.41
C ALA A 3 -15.93 35.99 61.17
N ALA A 4 -15.73 35.12 60.18
CA ALA A 4 -15.21 35.51 58.87
C ALA A 4 -16.23 36.49 58.25
N GLY A 5 -15.80 37.73 58.01
CA GLY A 5 -16.62 38.75 57.37
C GLY A 5 -15.90 39.27 56.14
N TYR A 6 -16.64 39.74 55.15
CA TYR A 6 -16.05 40.39 53.98
C TYR A 6 -15.55 41.77 54.40
N LEU A 7 -14.28 42.06 54.14
CA LEU A 7 -13.72 43.40 54.30
C LEU A 7 -14.02 44.24 53.07
N LEU A 8 -14.73 45.34 53.26
CA LEU A 8 -15.23 46.21 52.21
C LEU A 8 -14.56 47.58 52.27
N GLU A 9 -14.09 48.01 51.12
CA GLU A 9 -13.50 49.32 50.92
C GLU A 9 -14.61 50.40 50.86
N HIS A 10 -14.38 51.54 51.49
CA HIS A 10 -15.38 52.59 51.62
C HIS A 10 -14.76 53.99 51.72
N PHE A 11 -15.56 55.02 51.43
CA PHE A 11 -15.15 56.41 51.52
C PHE A 11 -16.30 57.33 51.92
N TYR A 12 -15.97 58.50 52.46
CA TYR A 12 -16.91 59.58 52.77
C TYR A 12 -16.71 60.74 51.80
N TYR A 13 -17.80 61.27 51.27
CA TYR A 13 -17.82 62.42 50.36
C TYR A 13 -18.90 63.40 50.83
N GLY A 14 -18.61 64.69 50.89
CA GLY A 14 -19.56 65.66 51.45
C GLY A 14 -18.97 67.01 51.78
N GLN A 15 -19.68 67.75 52.63
CA GLN A 15 -19.26 69.06 53.12
C GLN A 15 -18.30 68.90 54.31
N SER A 16 -17.16 69.58 54.29
CA SER A 16 -16.33 69.74 55.49
C SER A 16 -16.86 70.85 56.39
N VAL A 17 -16.55 70.78 57.68
CA VAL A 17 -16.92 71.79 58.67
C VAL A 17 -15.70 72.59 59.06
N GLU A 18 -15.75 73.90 58.85
CA GLU A 18 -14.71 74.85 59.27
C GLU A 18 -15.35 75.92 60.14
N LEU A 19 -14.73 76.27 61.27
CA LEU A 19 -15.26 77.25 62.22
C LEU A 19 -16.72 76.99 62.66
N GLY A 20 -17.11 75.71 62.75
CA GLY A 20 -18.45 75.30 63.20
C GLY A 20 -19.56 75.41 62.15
N ALA A 21 -19.23 75.77 60.90
CA ALA A 21 -20.20 75.88 59.81
C ALA A 21 -19.85 74.95 58.62
N PRO A 22 -20.84 74.34 57.94
CA PRO A 22 -20.61 73.51 56.77
C PRO A 22 -20.18 74.34 55.55
N GLN A 23 -19.14 73.89 54.86
CA GLN A 23 -18.66 74.50 53.63
C GLN A 23 -19.56 74.15 52.43
N LYS A 24 -19.71 75.07 51.47
CA LYS A 24 -20.63 74.89 50.33
C LYS A 24 -20.19 73.80 49.34
N ALA A 25 -18.89 73.57 49.17
CA ALA A 25 -18.37 72.61 48.19
C ALA A 25 -18.35 71.18 48.74
N LEU A 26 -18.85 70.22 47.95
CA LEU A 26 -18.71 68.79 48.25
C LEU A 26 -17.32 68.32 47.79
N LYS A 27 -16.60 67.63 48.69
CA LYS A 27 -15.27 67.07 48.42
C LYS A 27 -15.10 65.71 49.08
N LEU A 28 -14.04 65.00 48.71
CA LEU A 28 -13.61 63.78 49.40
C LEU A 28 -13.24 64.12 50.85
N LEU A 29 -13.81 63.40 51.80
CA LEU A 29 -13.63 63.63 53.24
C LEU A 29 -12.74 62.58 53.89
N ALA A 30 -12.90 61.30 53.51
CA ALA A 30 -12.07 60.21 53.99
C ALA A 30 -12.14 59.00 53.06
N LEU A 31 -11.10 58.14 53.04
CA LEU A 31 -11.09 56.91 52.25
C LEU A 31 -10.28 55.77 52.89
N SER A 32 -10.68 54.54 52.61
CA SER A 32 -9.96 53.31 52.97
C SER A 32 -8.74 53.03 52.06
N PRO A 33 -7.78 52.18 52.46
CA PRO A 33 -6.50 52.02 51.76
C PRO A 33 -6.59 51.42 50.36
N GLY A 34 -7.61 50.59 50.07
CA GLY A 34 -7.79 49.95 48.76
C GLY A 34 -8.37 50.88 47.69
N LEU A 35 -8.74 52.11 48.03
CA LEU A 35 -9.33 53.08 47.10
C LEU A 35 -8.32 54.14 46.65
N GLN A 36 -8.37 54.48 45.36
CA GLN A 36 -7.58 55.58 44.78
C GLN A 36 -8.46 56.82 44.58
N PRO A 37 -8.05 58.02 45.03
CA PRO A 37 -8.86 59.24 44.93
C PRO A 37 -9.30 59.60 43.50
N GLY A 38 -8.55 59.20 42.47
CA GLY A 38 -8.84 59.50 41.07
C GLY A 38 -10.09 58.79 40.52
N ASP A 39 -10.45 57.63 41.07
CA ASP A 39 -11.54 56.78 40.57
C ASP A 39 -12.90 57.06 41.25
N LEU A 40 -12.89 57.76 42.38
CA LEU A 40 -14.06 58.05 43.21
C LEU A 40 -15.07 59.05 42.58
N PRO A 41 -14.66 60.08 41.82
CA PRO A 41 -15.59 61.02 41.21
C PRO A 41 -16.62 60.36 40.28
N ASP A 42 -16.26 59.26 39.61
CA ASP A 42 -17.18 58.52 38.75
C ASP A 42 -18.26 57.80 39.56
N ILE A 43 -17.88 57.23 40.70
CA ILE A 43 -18.80 56.57 41.63
C ILE A 43 -19.79 57.59 42.21
N VAL A 44 -19.30 58.73 42.66
CA VAL A 44 -20.15 59.82 43.20
C VAL A 44 -21.09 60.37 42.12
N ARG A 45 -20.62 60.51 40.87
CA ARG A 45 -21.45 60.96 39.74
C ARG A 45 -22.55 59.96 39.37
N ALA A 46 -22.27 58.67 39.45
CA ALA A 46 -23.24 57.61 39.15
C ALA A 46 -24.26 57.39 40.28
N ALA A 47 -23.89 57.73 41.52
CA ALA A 47 -24.70 57.51 42.71
C ALA A 47 -24.87 58.76 43.61
N PRO A 48 -25.41 59.88 43.10
CA PRO A 48 -25.58 61.10 43.86
C PRO A 48 -26.85 61.03 44.74
N MET A 49 -26.77 60.46 45.94
CA MET A 49 -27.93 60.29 46.82
C MET A 49 -28.08 61.48 47.78
N PRO A 50 -29.18 62.26 47.70
CA PRO A 50 -29.40 63.37 48.63
C PRO A 50 -29.81 62.86 50.02
N PRO A 51 -29.47 63.59 51.10
CA PRO A 51 -29.91 63.23 52.44
C PRO A 51 -31.41 63.50 52.58
N MET A 52 -32.11 62.62 53.30
CA MET A 52 -33.53 62.84 53.63
C MET A 52 -33.63 63.72 54.89
N PRO A 53 -34.27 64.90 54.82
CA PRO A 53 -34.44 65.76 56.00
C PRO A 53 -35.27 65.07 57.08
N SER A 54 -34.95 65.33 58.35
CA SER A 54 -35.74 64.89 59.52
C SER A 54 -35.84 63.37 59.73
N VAL A 55 -35.03 62.57 59.04
CA VAL A 55 -34.94 61.11 59.25
C VAL A 55 -33.58 60.74 59.85
N PRO A 56 -33.53 60.12 61.05
CA PRO A 56 -32.28 59.85 61.76
C PRO A 56 -31.27 59.01 60.99
N LEU A 57 -31.70 58.03 60.19
CA LEU A 57 -30.80 57.18 59.40
C LEU A 57 -30.46 57.77 58.01
N GLY A 58 -30.99 58.94 57.69
CA GLY A 58 -30.86 59.56 56.38
C GLY A 58 -31.51 58.72 55.27
N ALA A 59 -30.97 58.86 54.06
CA ALA A 59 -31.31 58.05 52.90
C ALA A 59 -30.24 56.99 52.65
N TRP A 60 -30.63 55.80 52.19
CA TRP A 60 -29.65 54.80 51.75
C TRP A 60 -30.16 53.96 50.57
N GLY A 61 -29.27 53.20 49.96
CA GLY A 61 -29.62 52.29 48.87
C GLY A 61 -28.43 51.51 48.34
N VAL A 62 -28.73 50.50 47.52
CA VAL A 62 -27.75 49.76 46.73
C VAL A 62 -27.97 50.13 45.28
N VAL A 63 -26.99 50.78 44.67
CA VAL A 63 -27.10 51.32 43.31
C VAL A 63 -26.04 50.73 42.40
N ARG A 64 -26.37 50.65 41.11
CA ARG A 64 -25.44 50.15 40.10
C ARG A 64 -24.62 51.33 39.59
N VAL A 65 -23.30 51.19 39.56
CA VAL A 65 -22.37 52.24 39.09
C VAL A 65 -21.74 51.85 37.76
N ARG A 66 -21.49 50.55 37.56
CA ARG A 66 -21.11 49.92 36.30
C ARG A 66 -21.81 48.55 36.22
N PRO A 67 -21.90 47.89 35.05
CA PRO A 67 -22.64 46.63 34.90
C PRO A 67 -22.34 45.54 35.93
N THR A 68 -21.11 45.50 36.48
CA THR A 68 -20.65 44.53 37.49
C THR A 68 -20.27 45.14 38.83
N HIS A 69 -20.49 46.45 39.03
CA HIS A 69 -20.07 47.16 40.23
C HIS A 69 -21.26 47.81 40.92
N PHE A 70 -21.50 47.39 42.16
CA PHE A 70 -22.56 47.90 43.02
C PHE A 70 -21.94 48.70 44.15
N VAL A 71 -22.66 49.72 44.59
CA VAL A 71 -22.22 50.56 45.70
C VAL A 71 -23.38 50.75 46.64
N PHE A 72 -23.13 50.48 47.92
CA PHE A 72 -24.01 50.94 48.99
C PHE A 72 -23.73 52.41 49.23
N VAL A 73 -24.76 53.22 49.27
CA VAL A 73 -24.66 54.65 49.56
C VAL A 73 -25.62 54.99 50.66
N GLN A 74 -25.12 55.67 51.70
CA GLN A 74 -25.92 56.31 52.74
C GLN A 74 -25.64 57.82 52.74
N SER A 75 -26.67 58.63 52.89
CA SER A 75 -26.60 60.10 52.88
C SER A 75 -27.38 60.69 54.06
N GLN A 76 -26.71 61.45 54.91
CA GLN A 76 -27.26 62.03 56.13
C GLN A 76 -26.68 63.44 56.37
N LEU A 77 -27.39 64.27 57.13
CA LEU A 77 -26.82 65.45 57.75
C LEU A 77 -26.13 65.04 59.06
N ASN A 78 -24.86 65.38 59.25
CA ASN A 78 -24.16 65.11 60.52
C ASN A 78 -24.62 66.08 61.63
N ARG A 79 -24.11 65.91 62.86
CA ARG A 79 -24.45 66.79 64.01
C ARG A 79 -24.16 68.28 63.78
N ALA A 80 -23.25 68.63 62.86
CA ALA A 80 -22.91 70.01 62.49
C ALA A 80 -23.76 70.56 61.33
N GLY A 81 -24.78 69.81 60.88
CA GLY A 81 -25.65 70.20 59.77
C GLY A 81 -24.99 70.06 58.39
N ALA A 82 -23.83 69.41 58.30
CA ALA A 82 -23.12 69.19 57.03
C ALA A 82 -23.65 67.93 56.33
N ALA A 83 -23.89 68.01 55.03
CA ALA A 83 -24.29 66.86 54.23
C ALA A 83 -23.10 65.91 53.97
N VAL A 84 -23.22 64.66 54.41
CA VAL A 84 -22.19 63.64 54.29
C VAL A 84 -22.79 62.37 53.66
N MET A 85 -22.09 61.84 52.65
CA MET A 85 -22.40 60.57 52.00
C MET A 85 -21.32 59.55 52.30
N HIS A 86 -21.73 58.34 52.67
CA HIS A 86 -20.89 57.17 52.89
C HIS A 86 -21.10 56.19 51.74
N TYR A 87 -20.03 55.89 51.01
CA TYR A 87 -20.02 54.96 49.88
C TYR A 87 -19.23 53.71 50.26
N VAL A 88 -19.83 52.53 50.13
CA VAL A 88 -19.18 51.22 50.35
C VAL A 88 -19.23 50.42 49.05
N ILE A 89 -18.09 49.93 48.58
CA ILE A 89 -18.02 49.13 47.35
C ILE A 89 -18.53 47.71 47.65
N LEU A 90 -19.51 47.26 46.88
CA LEU A 90 -20.13 45.94 47.02
C LEU A 90 -19.77 45.04 45.83
N PRO A 91 -18.93 44.01 46.03
CA PRO A 91 -18.68 43.00 45.00
C PRO A 91 -19.97 42.26 44.60
N ALA A 92 -20.11 41.94 43.31
CA ALA A 92 -21.28 41.21 42.81
C ALA A 92 -21.41 39.81 43.45
N ASP A 93 -20.30 39.13 43.73
CA ASP A 93 -20.30 37.81 44.36
C ASP A 93 -20.84 37.85 45.80
N LEU A 94 -20.51 38.91 46.55
CA LEU A 94 -21.09 39.14 47.87
C LEU A 94 -22.62 39.29 47.76
N LEU A 95 -23.10 40.14 46.85
CA LEU A 95 -24.55 40.35 46.67
C LEU A 95 -25.27 39.08 46.21
N ARG A 96 -24.63 38.24 45.38
CA ARG A 96 -25.15 36.90 45.03
C ARG A 96 -25.23 35.99 46.24
N GLY A 97 -24.20 35.94 47.07
CA GLY A 97 -24.17 35.13 48.30
C GLY A 97 -25.21 35.56 49.33
N LEU A 98 -25.46 36.87 49.44
CA LEU A 98 -26.53 37.41 50.29
C LEU A 98 -27.93 37.08 49.77
N GLY A 99 -28.11 36.76 48.48
CA GLY A 99 -29.39 36.34 47.90
C GLY A 99 -30.58 37.27 48.21
N GLY A 100 -30.35 38.59 48.23
CA GLY A 100 -31.36 39.60 48.56
C GLY A 100 -31.58 39.86 50.06
N ASN A 101 -30.71 39.34 50.94
CA ASN A 101 -30.78 39.58 52.39
C ASN A 101 -30.38 41.03 52.73
N LEU A 102 -31.34 41.96 52.70
CA LEU A 102 -31.08 43.37 52.97
C LEU A 102 -30.71 43.64 54.43
N ARG A 103 -31.15 42.80 55.37
CA ARG A 103 -30.78 42.91 56.79
C ARG A 103 -29.27 42.79 57.00
N ALA A 104 -28.58 41.97 56.21
CA ALA A 104 -27.13 41.89 56.23
C ALA A 104 -26.48 43.21 55.79
N ILE A 105 -27.01 43.83 54.72
CA ILE A 105 -26.51 45.13 54.19
C ILE A 105 -26.78 46.27 55.17
N MET A 106 -27.89 46.23 55.92
CA MET A 106 -28.22 47.26 56.91
C MET A 106 -27.20 47.37 58.04
N HIS A 107 -26.33 46.37 58.27
CA HIS A 107 -25.20 46.50 59.20
C HIS A 107 -24.18 47.57 58.79
N LEU A 108 -24.18 48.00 57.52
CA LEU A 108 -23.32 49.08 57.03
C LEU A 108 -23.83 50.48 57.41
N LEU A 109 -25.09 50.59 57.86
CA LEU A 109 -25.71 51.88 58.19
C LEU A 109 -25.04 52.53 59.39
N GLN A 110 -24.63 53.77 59.22
CA GLN A 110 -24.19 54.65 60.30
C GLN A 110 -25.41 55.30 60.93
N THR A 111 -25.57 55.16 62.25
CA THR A 111 -26.61 55.89 63.00
C THR A 111 -26.32 57.39 63.04
N GLU A 112 -25.04 57.75 62.98
CA GLU A 112 -24.58 59.13 62.98
C GLU A 112 -23.35 59.32 62.08
N MET A 113 -23.44 60.24 61.12
CA MET A 113 -22.31 60.56 60.24
C MET A 113 -21.19 61.33 60.96
N PRO A 114 -19.90 61.02 60.70
CA PRO A 114 -18.77 61.76 61.26
C PRO A 114 -18.70 63.23 60.80
N VAL A 115 -17.96 64.05 61.56
CA VAL A 115 -17.64 65.44 61.23
C VAL A 115 -16.18 65.53 60.78
N PHE A 116 -15.92 66.20 59.65
CA PHE A 116 -14.57 66.29 59.05
C PHE A 116 -14.12 67.76 58.95
N ASP A 117 -12.87 68.03 59.35
CA ASP A 117 -12.26 69.37 59.50
C ASP A 117 -11.51 69.88 58.26
N GLY A 118 -11.69 69.20 57.11
CA GLY A 118 -11.25 69.67 55.80
C GLY A 118 -10.04 68.94 55.22
N LYS A 119 -9.29 68.15 56.00
CA LYS A 119 -8.26 67.21 55.51
C LYS A 119 -8.87 65.84 55.19
N VAL A 120 -8.36 65.17 54.15
CA VAL A 120 -8.81 63.81 53.79
C VAL A 120 -8.28 62.81 54.82
N ALA A 121 -9.17 62.18 55.60
CA ALA A 121 -8.79 61.17 56.59
C ALA A 121 -8.62 59.77 55.96
N ARG A 122 -7.83 58.91 56.62
CA ARG A 122 -7.69 57.49 56.25
C ARG A 122 -8.63 56.64 57.11
N LEU A 123 -9.29 55.65 56.49
CA LEU A 123 -10.25 54.74 57.12
C LEU A 123 -9.72 53.30 57.10
N GLU A 124 -10.15 52.50 58.07
CA GLU A 124 -10.03 51.02 57.98
C GLU A 124 -11.20 50.47 57.16
N PRO A 125 -11.02 49.37 56.38
CA PRO A 125 -12.14 48.71 55.70
C PRO A 125 -13.26 48.28 56.67
N VAL A 126 -14.53 48.32 56.26
CA VAL A 126 -15.64 47.84 57.12
C VAL A 126 -15.93 46.37 56.87
N SER A 127 -16.28 45.63 57.92
CA SER A 127 -16.65 44.22 57.83
C SER A 127 -18.16 44.06 57.75
N ILE A 128 -18.63 43.17 56.88
CA ILE A 128 -20.02 42.68 56.85
C ILE A 128 -20.01 41.17 57.21
N PRO A 129 -20.93 40.69 58.06
CA PRO A 129 -20.99 39.28 58.40
C PRO A 129 -21.32 38.42 57.17
N GLU A 130 -20.70 37.25 57.06
CA GLU A 130 -21.03 36.25 56.05
C GLU A 130 -22.36 35.56 56.41
N VAL A 131 -23.46 36.14 55.92
CA VAL A 131 -24.83 35.63 56.11
C VAL A 131 -25.37 35.22 54.76
N GLY A 132 -25.99 34.04 54.67
CA GLY A 132 -26.61 33.55 53.44
C GLY A 132 -27.92 34.28 53.06
N PRO A 133 -28.67 33.73 52.09
CA PRO A 133 -30.00 34.22 51.73
C PRO A 133 -30.96 34.25 52.94
N PRO A 134 -32.00 35.09 52.91
CA PRO A 134 -32.99 35.11 53.98
C PRO A 134 -33.65 33.73 54.13
N GLY A 135 -33.86 33.25 55.36
CA GLY A 135 -34.56 31.98 55.59
C GLY A 135 -36.03 32.04 55.15
N VAL A 136 -36.65 30.86 54.95
CA VAL A 136 -38.04 30.71 54.47
C VAL A 136 -39.03 31.61 55.23
N THR A 137 -39.03 31.57 56.56
CA THR A 137 -39.92 32.40 57.40
C THR A 137 -39.74 33.89 57.14
N ALA A 138 -38.50 34.37 57.02
CA ALA A 138 -38.23 35.78 56.77
C ALA A 138 -38.68 36.23 55.37
N GLN A 139 -38.64 35.34 54.38
CA GLN A 139 -39.13 35.61 53.03
C GLN A 139 -40.66 35.64 52.98
N VAL A 140 -41.33 34.70 53.66
CA VAL A 140 -42.79 34.70 53.81
C VAL A 140 -43.26 35.97 54.50
N ASP A 141 -42.63 36.35 55.61
CA ASP A 141 -42.94 37.60 56.33
C ASP A 141 -42.78 38.82 55.42
N ALA A 142 -41.74 38.86 54.58
CA ALA A 142 -41.51 39.94 53.63
C ALA A 142 -42.59 40.01 52.54
N MET A 143 -43.05 38.87 52.02
CA MET A 143 -44.15 38.82 51.05
C MET A 143 -45.49 39.27 51.68
N LEU A 144 -45.77 38.89 52.93
CA LEU A 144 -46.94 39.36 53.66
C LEU A 144 -46.87 40.87 53.96
N ALA A 145 -45.67 41.37 54.26
CA ALA A 145 -45.43 42.80 54.41
C ALA A 145 -45.63 43.56 53.09
N LEU A 146 -45.23 42.99 51.95
CA LEU A 146 -45.50 43.54 50.63
C LEU A 146 -47.00 43.65 50.35
N MET A 147 -47.79 42.60 50.65
CA MET A 147 -49.26 42.67 50.54
C MET A 147 -49.85 43.80 51.38
N SER A 148 -49.32 44.01 52.58
CA SER A 148 -49.73 45.13 53.44
C SER A 148 -49.38 46.49 52.81
N CYS A 149 -48.20 46.61 52.22
CA CYS A 149 -47.74 47.83 51.54
C CYS A 149 -48.53 48.14 50.26
N THR A 150 -49.08 47.12 49.59
CA THR A 150 -49.87 47.24 48.35
C THR A 150 -51.38 47.15 48.57
N ARG A 151 -51.86 47.27 49.82
CA ARG A 151 -53.29 47.20 50.18
C ARG A 151 -53.98 45.91 49.73
N GLN A 152 -53.29 44.78 49.83
CA GLN A 152 -53.79 43.44 49.48
C GLN A 152 -54.13 43.29 47.98
N ARG A 153 -53.57 44.14 47.11
CA ARG A 153 -53.82 44.12 45.67
C ARG A 153 -52.76 43.33 44.91
N LEU A 154 -53.09 42.08 44.59
CA LEU A 154 -52.21 41.19 43.81
C LEU A 154 -51.94 41.71 42.40
N ASP A 155 -52.93 42.35 41.76
CA ASP A 155 -52.78 43.00 40.45
C ASP A 155 -51.72 44.10 40.47
N VAL A 156 -51.62 44.83 41.59
CA VAL A 156 -50.56 45.83 41.79
C VAL A 156 -49.22 45.14 41.95
N ILE A 157 -49.12 44.11 42.81
CA ILE A 157 -47.86 43.36 43.01
C ILE A 157 -47.34 42.78 41.68
N GLU A 158 -48.24 42.24 40.85
CA GLU A 158 -47.89 41.74 39.51
C GLU A 158 -47.23 42.82 38.66
N GLN A 159 -47.81 44.03 38.61
CA GLN A 159 -47.25 45.17 37.86
C GLN A 159 -45.88 45.58 38.40
N LEU A 160 -45.70 45.61 39.73
CA LEU A 160 -44.41 45.95 40.34
C LEU A 160 -43.34 44.91 40.02
N LEU A 161 -43.70 43.62 40.09
CA LEU A 161 -42.81 42.52 39.74
C LEU A 161 -42.46 42.55 38.24
N ALA A 162 -43.46 42.75 37.37
CA ALA A 162 -43.26 42.87 35.93
C ALA A 162 -42.31 44.02 35.59
N ALA A 163 -42.44 45.19 36.25
CA ALA A 163 -41.49 46.29 36.06
C ALA A 163 -40.06 45.90 36.40
N ILE A 164 -39.83 45.17 37.50
CA ILE A 164 -38.50 44.72 37.89
C ILE A 164 -37.93 43.71 36.87
N VAL A 165 -38.76 42.77 36.41
CA VAL A 165 -38.35 41.72 35.46
C VAL A 165 -38.02 42.29 34.08
N GLU A 166 -38.82 43.25 33.60
CA GLU A 166 -38.62 43.94 32.31
C GLU A 166 -37.53 45.03 32.37
N GLY A 167 -37.00 45.33 33.56
CA GLY A 167 -36.02 46.40 33.76
C GLY A 167 -36.60 47.81 33.61
N VAL A 168 -37.91 47.96 33.73
CA VAL A 168 -38.60 49.27 33.74
C VAL A 168 -38.42 49.91 35.11
N PRO A 169 -37.88 51.15 35.22
CA PRO A 169 -37.69 51.80 36.50
C PRO A 169 -39.01 52.00 37.26
N LEU A 170 -39.05 51.50 38.49
CA LEU A 170 -40.17 51.59 39.41
C LEU A 170 -40.00 52.78 40.36
N ILE A 171 -40.88 53.77 40.25
CA ILE A 171 -40.92 54.95 41.11
C ILE A 171 -41.98 54.75 42.19
N ILE A 172 -41.57 54.81 43.45
CA ILE A 172 -42.47 54.78 44.60
C ILE A 172 -42.73 56.21 45.05
N HIS A 173 -43.97 56.66 44.96
CA HIS A 173 -44.42 58.01 45.31
C HIS A 173 -45.31 57.99 46.56
N ASN A 174 -45.36 59.13 47.27
CA ASN A 174 -46.11 59.29 48.53
C ASN A 174 -45.80 58.24 49.63
N ALA A 175 -44.64 57.59 49.57
CA ALA A 175 -44.25 56.60 50.57
C ALA A 175 -43.95 57.24 51.94
N PRO A 176 -44.34 56.58 53.05
CA PRO A 176 -44.02 57.06 54.39
C PRO A 176 -42.50 57.20 54.57
N PRO A 177 -41.99 58.19 55.32
CA PRO A 177 -40.56 58.38 55.55
C PRO A 177 -39.93 57.33 56.47
N ASN A 178 -40.65 56.24 56.79
CA ASN A 178 -40.18 55.16 57.64
C ASN A 178 -39.27 54.20 56.84
N PRO A 179 -37.97 54.10 57.19
CA PRO A 179 -37.04 53.23 56.47
C PRO A 179 -37.42 51.75 56.57
N ALA A 180 -37.98 51.28 57.69
CA ALA A 180 -38.37 49.88 57.85
C ALA A 180 -39.50 49.47 56.90
N GLN A 181 -40.49 50.36 56.69
CA GLN A 181 -41.59 50.10 55.74
C GLN A 181 -41.11 50.12 54.29
N ARG A 182 -40.19 51.02 53.95
CA ARG A 182 -39.58 51.06 52.60
C ARG A 182 -38.73 49.82 52.33
N THR A 183 -37.94 49.38 53.32
CA THR A 183 -37.16 48.13 53.22
C THR A 183 -38.07 46.92 53.04
N ALA A 184 -39.16 46.81 53.81
CA ALA A 184 -40.08 45.68 53.72
C ALA A 184 -40.72 45.53 52.32
N LEU A 185 -41.06 46.65 51.65
CA LEU A 185 -41.52 46.61 50.25
C LEU A 185 -40.47 45.98 49.33
N VAL A 186 -39.21 46.43 49.45
CA VAL A 186 -38.12 45.93 48.62
C VAL A 186 -37.83 44.45 48.92
N GLU A 187 -37.74 44.06 50.19
CA GLU A 187 -37.52 42.66 50.59
C GLU A 187 -38.63 41.74 50.05
N GLY A 188 -39.90 42.17 50.10
CA GLY A 188 -41.00 41.38 49.57
C GLY A 188 -40.96 41.23 48.05
N LEU A 189 -40.58 42.29 47.31
CA LEU A 189 -40.41 42.20 45.85
C LEU A 189 -39.22 41.31 45.47
N LEU A 190 -38.14 41.30 46.26
CA LEU A 190 -37.02 40.39 46.07
C LEU A 190 -37.40 38.93 46.35
N ALA A 191 -38.23 38.68 47.37
CA ALA A 191 -38.69 37.33 47.72
C ALA A 191 -39.47 36.66 46.58
N LEU A 192 -40.18 37.44 45.76
CA LEU A 192 -40.90 36.95 44.58
C LEU A 192 -39.99 36.57 43.40
N LEU A 193 -38.68 36.82 43.46
CA LEU A 193 -37.71 36.45 42.43
C LEU A 193 -36.88 35.23 42.85
N PRO A 194 -36.33 34.44 41.89
CA PRO A 194 -35.43 33.36 42.24
C PRO A 194 -34.17 33.92 42.89
N PRO A 195 -33.59 33.23 43.89
CA PRO A 195 -32.37 33.66 44.58
C PRO A 195 -31.24 34.15 43.64
N SER A 196 -31.07 33.48 42.49
CA SER A 196 -30.08 33.81 41.48
C SER A 196 -30.30 35.17 40.80
N ALA A 197 -31.50 35.74 40.84
CA ALA A 197 -31.84 37.02 40.21
C ALA A 197 -31.83 38.21 41.17
N ARG A 198 -32.01 37.97 42.48
CA ARG A 198 -32.24 39.01 43.50
C ARG A 198 -31.12 40.06 43.58
N PHE A 199 -29.88 39.63 43.42
CA PHE A 199 -28.70 40.50 43.54
C PHE A 199 -28.65 41.61 42.47
N GLY A 200 -29.32 41.40 41.32
CA GLY A 200 -29.33 42.35 40.22
C GLY A 200 -30.25 43.56 40.44
N VAL A 201 -31.20 43.45 41.38
CA VAL A 201 -32.21 44.46 41.66
C VAL A 201 -31.65 45.52 42.60
N THR A 202 -31.57 46.75 42.10
CA THR A 202 -31.02 47.91 42.81
C THR A 202 -32.10 48.86 43.28
N PHE A 203 -31.87 49.58 44.38
CA PHE A 203 -32.87 50.46 44.96
C PHE A 203 -32.25 51.70 45.64
N ALA A 204 -33.03 52.78 45.71
CA ALA A 204 -32.69 53.99 46.45
C ALA A 204 -33.89 54.44 47.32
N MET A 205 -33.69 54.48 48.64
CA MET A 205 -34.72 54.83 49.61
C MET A 205 -35.08 56.32 49.59
N HIS A 206 -34.35 57.15 48.86
CA HIS A 206 -34.71 58.54 48.60
C HIS A 206 -34.10 59.04 47.30
N ALA A 207 -34.89 59.76 46.52
CA ALA A 207 -34.42 60.54 45.39
C ALA A 207 -35.21 61.85 45.28
N LEU A 208 -34.59 62.87 44.71
CA LEU A 208 -35.27 64.12 44.33
C LEU A 208 -35.46 64.17 42.81
N ARG A 209 -36.32 65.09 42.35
CA ARG A 209 -36.47 65.37 40.92
C ARG A 209 -35.13 65.82 40.34
N GLY A 210 -34.66 65.12 39.31
CA GLY A 210 -33.38 65.40 38.65
C GLY A 210 -32.19 64.60 39.19
N THR A 211 -32.33 63.83 40.27
CA THR A 211 -31.28 62.90 40.69
C THR A 211 -31.14 61.79 39.65
N ARG A 212 -29.97 61.73 38.98
CA ARG A 212 -29.63 60.65 38.04
C ARG A 212 -28.94 59.53 38.80
N LEU A 213 -29.67 58.45 39.07
CA LEU A 213 -29.16 57.26 39.74
C LEU A 213 -29.73 56.01 39.06
N ASP A 214 -28.87 55.01 38.84
CA ASP A 214 -29.23 53.75 38.20
C ASP A 214 -29.73 52.74 39.26
N ALA A 215 -31.02 52.87 39.60
CA ALA A 215 -31.74 51.98 40.49
C ALA A 215 -33.07 51.55 39.89
N HIS A 216 -33.39 50.25 40.04
CA HIS A 216 -34.66 49.69 39.61
C HIS A 216 -35.81 50.24 40.45
N ILE A 217 -35.63 50.39 41.76
CA ILE A 217 -36.68 50.88 42.68
C ILE A 217 -36.25 52.22 43.29
N ARG A 218 -37.08 53.27 43.13
CA ARG A 218 -36.73 54.63 43.54
C ARG A 218 -37.85 55.28 44.35
N PHE A 219 -37.59 55.61 45.61
CA PHE A 219 -38.54 56.35 46.43
C PHE A 219 -38.39 57.86 46.21
N LEU A 220 -39.30 58.46 45.44
CA LEU A 220 -39.22 59.86 45.03
C LEU A 220 -39.98 60.79 45.97
N SER A 221 -39.38 61.92 46.33
CA SER A 221 -40.05 63.01 47.06
C SER A 221 -40.24 64.23 46.16
N GLY A 222 -41.48 64.64 45.91
CA GLY A 222 -41.85 65.76 45.03
C GLY A 222 -43.29 65.64 44.48
N GLN A 223 -43.83 66.70 43.87
CA GLN A 223 -45.24 66.76 43.42
C GLN A 223 -45.49 66.26 41.97
N ASP A 224 -44.45 66.03 41.17
CA ASP A 224 -44.55 65.66 39.75
C ASP A 224 -43.76 64.37 39.48
N VAL A 225 -44.44 63.31 39.05
CA VAL A 225 -43.88 61.94 38.96
C VAL A 225 -43.83 61.39 37.52
N SER A 226 -44.39 62.11 36.55
CA SER A 226 -44.53 61.61 35.18
C SER A 226 -43.23 61.71 34.37
N ALA A 227 -42.44 60.65 34.37
CA ALA A 227 -41.36 60.42 33.41
C ALA A 227 -41.76 59.32 32.41
N PRO A 228 -41.63 59.53 31.08
CA PRO A 228 -41.89 58.49 30.08
C PRO A 228 -41.02 57.25 30.32
N GLY A 229 -41.60 56.04 30.16
CA GLY A 229 -40.89 54.77 30.33
C GLY A 229 -40.60 54.38 31.78
N THR A 230 -41.38 54.87 32.74
CA THR A 230 -41.30 54.47 34.17
C THR A 230 -42.66 54.03 34.68
N LEU A 231 -42.67 53.09 35.63
CA LEU A 231 -43.87 52.67 36.33
C LEU A 231 -43.94 53.40 37.69
N VAL A 232 -45.04 54.07 37.98
CA VAL A 232 -45.20 54.82 39.23
C VAL A 232 -46.19 54.10 40.14
N TYR A 233 -45.76 53.75 41.35
CA TYR A 233 -46.63 53.27 42.41
C TYR A 233 -46.91 54.40 43.41
N ASP A 234 -48.18 54.84 43.48
CA ASP A 234 -48.64 55.74 44.53
C ASP A 234 -48.97 54.93 45.78
N TRP A 235 -48.13 55.06 46.81
CA TRP A 235 -48.29 54.36 48.09
C TRP A 235 -49.55 54.82 48.85
N ALA A 236 -49.89 56.11 48.77
CA ALA A 236 -51.03 56.67 49.49
C ALA A 236 -52.38 56.29 48.87
N ASP A 237 -52.42 56.01 47.58
CA ASP A 237 -53.64 55.55 46.90
C ASP A 237 -53.67 54.03 46.65
N GLY A 238 -52.52 53.36 46.70
CA GLY A 238 -52.38 51.94 46.37
C GLY A 238 -52.70 51.67 44.90
N ARG A 239 -52.22 52.55 44.00
CA ARG A 239 -52.49 52.50 42.56
C ARG A 239 -51.20 52.64 41.76
N VAL A 240 -51.19 52.06 40.57
CA VAL A 240 -50.09 52.14 39.61
C VAL A 240 -50.48 53.07 38.47
N ILE A 241 -49.55 53.95 38.08
CA ILE A 241 -49.69 54.93 37.00
C ILE A 241 -48.55 54.67 36.00
N GLY A 242 -48.88 54.45 34.73
CA GLY A 242 -47.92 54.11 33.68
C GLY A 242 -48.52 53.14 32.66
N GLU A 243 -47.70 52.66 31.73
CA GLU A 243 -48.08 51.57 30.82
C GLU A 243 -48.26 50.27 31.62
N HIS A 244 -49.29 49.49 31.26
CA HIS A 244 -49.54 48.19 31.88
C HIS A 244 -48.50 47.19 31.40
N LEU A 245 -47.73 46.62 32.34
CA LEU A 245 -46.69 45.65 32.06
C LEU A 245 -47.22 44.24 32.33
N SER A 246 -46.92 43.29 31.45
CA SER A 246 -47.26 41.89 31.68
C SER A 246 -46.14 40.99 31.20
N ASN A 247 -45.72 40.06 32.06
CA ASN A 247 -44.70 39.06 31.78
C ASN A 247 -45.20 37.68 32.21
N ASP A 248 -44.84 36.62 31.47
CA ASP A 248 -45.30 35.26 31.76
C ASP A 248 -44.83 34.77 33.14
N TYR A 249 -43.62 35.17 33.56
CA TYR A 249 -43.09 34.88 34.88
C TYR A 249 -43.91 35.56 36.00
N SER A 250 -44.25 36.85 35.84
CA SER A 250 -45.03 37.54 36.87
C SER A 250 -46.43 36.94 37.00
N ARG A 251 -47.07 36.59 35.88
CA ARG A 251 -48.35 35.88 35.88
C ARG A 251 -48.25 34.51 36.58
N PHE A 252 -47.21 33.75 36.27
CA PHE A 252 -46.95 32.46 36.90
C PHE A 252 -46.73 32.58 38.41
N ILE A 253 -45.84 33.45 38.88
CA ILE A 253 -45.58 33.62 40.31
C ILE A 253 -46.82 34.15 41.04
N MET A 254 -47.60 35.05 40.43
CA MET A 254 -48.84 35.53 41.03
C MET A 254 -49.90 34.43 41.14
N SER A 255 -49.96 33.46 40.21
CA SER A 255 -50.88 32.33 40.34
C SER A 255 -50.50 31.45 41.54
N GLN A 256 -49.21 31.29 41.84
CA GLN A 256 -48.73 30.56 43.01
C GLN A 256 -48.97 31.37 44.29
N PHE A 257 -48.65 32.66 44.28
CA PHE A 257 -48.79 33.54 45.43
C PHE A 257 -50.24 33.68 45.90
N ARG A 258 -51.19 33.57 44.97
CA ARG A 258 -52.62 33.54 45.28
C ARG A 258 -53.04 32.29 46.08
N LEU A 259 -52.32 31.19 45.92
CA LEU A 259 -52.57 29.93 46.62
C LEU A 259 -51.88 29.96 47.98
N ASP A 260 -50.56 30.10 47.98
CA ASP A 260 -49.72 30.05 49.18
C ASP A 260 -48.38 30.77 48.94
N PRO A 261 -47.93 31.67 49.84
CA PRO A 261 -46.57 32.20 49.82
C PRO A 261 -45.47 31.14 49.82
N GLU A 262 -45.66 29.97 50.47
CA GLU A 262 -44.67 28.90 50.47
C GLU A 262 -44.49 28.26 49.08
N LEU A 263 -45.58 28.14 48.30
CA LEU A 263 -45.50 27.65 46.92
C LEU A 263 -44.67 28.58 46.03
N VAL A 264 -44.70 29.90 46.28
CA VAL A 264 -43.82 30.83 45.55
C VAL A 264 -42.35 30.49 45.80
N LEU A 265 -42.00 30.13 47.03
CA LEU A 265 -40.62 29.75 47.37
C LEU A 265 -40.22 28.44 46.70
N GLU A 266 -41.06 27.42 46.76
CA GLU A 266 -40.81 26.13 46.08
C GLU A 266 -40.63 26.34 44.56
N GLN A 267 -41.52 27.09 43.92
CA GLN A 267 -41.45 27.32 42.48
C GLN A 267 -40.24 28.19 42.10
N THR A 268 -39.91 29.22 42.89
CA THR A 268 -38.71 30.03 42.62
C THR A 268 -37.41 29.25 42.85
N GLU A 269 -37.39 28.28 43.75
CA GLU A 269 -36.28 27.33 43.91
C GLU A 269 -36.13 26.42 42.68
N LEU A 270 -37.21 25.80 42.19
CA LEU A 270 -37.18 24.96 40.99
C LEU A 270 -36.73 25.71 39.73
N LEU A 271 -37.09 26.99 39.61
CA LEU A 271 -36.69 27.84 38.48
C LEU A 271 -35.23 28.30 38.57
N THR A 272 -34.59 28.21 39.75
CA THR A 272 -33.28 28.79 40.00
C THR A 272 -32.17 28.22 39.10
N PRO A 273 -32.02 26.90 38.91
CA PRO A 273 -30.98 26.33 38.06
C PRO A 273 -31.11 26.77 36.60
N VAL A 274 -32.33 26.70 36.05
CA VAL A 274 -32.63 27.03 34.66
C VAL A 274 -32.44 28.53 34.39
N ALA A 275 -33.00 29.37 35.27
CA ALA A 275 -32.85 30.82 35.16
C ALA A 275 -31.39 31.25 35.30
N ALA A 276 -30.64 30.66 36.25
CA ALA A 276 -29.22 30.95 36.44
C ALA A 276 -28.38 30.56 35.22
N TRP A 277 -28.69 29.43 34.58
CA TRP A 277 -28.03 29.01 33.34
C TRP A 277 -28.26 30.03 32.21
N ARG A 278 -29.52 30.43 31.94
CA ARG A 278 -29.83 31.43 30.90
C ARG A 278 -29.20 32.79 31.20
N ILE A 279 -29.23 33.25 32.45
CA ILE A 279 -28.58 34.52 32.86
C ILE A 279 -27.06 34.46 32.60
N LYS A 280 -26.41 33.33 32.88
CA LYS A 280 -24.98 33.14 32.58
C LYS A 280 -24.68 33.17 31.07
N GLN A 281 -25.63 32.79 30.22
CA GLN A 281 -25.53 32.89 28.76
C GLN A 281 -25.77 34.32 28.23
N GLY A 282 -26.04 35.29 29.11
CA GLY A 282 -26.20 36.69 28.75
C GLY A 282 -27.65 37.11 28.46
N ASP A 283 -28.63 36.24 28.73
CA ASP A 283 -30.04 36.62 28.61
C ASP A 283 -30.42 37.73 29.61
N SER A 284 -31.29 38.64 29.17
CA SER A 284 -31.99 39.56 30.07
C SER A 284 -32.83 38.78 31.09
N LEU A 285 -33.03 39.36 32.28
CA LEU A 285 -33.82 38.74 33.33
C LEU A 285 -35.21 38.27 32.86
N ALA A 286 -35.93 39.09 32.09
CA ALA A 286 -37.22 38.72 31.49
C ALA A 286 -37.16 37.43 30.65
N LYS A 287 -36.21 37.33 29.72
CA LYS A 287 -36.03 36.15 28.86
C LYS A 287 -35.66 34.89 29.65
N ALA A 288 -34.74 35.03 30.61
CA ALA A 288 -34.28 33.91 31.41
C ALA A 288 -35.41 33.33 32.28
N LEU A 289 -36.20 34.19 32.91
CA LEU A 289 -37.33 33.78 33.75
C LEU A 289 -38.50 33.23 32.93
N ALA A 290 -38.81 33.83 31.77
CA ALA A 290 -39.85 33.31 30.87
C ALA A 290 -39.51 31.89 30.40
N TYR A 291 -38.26 31.66 29.96
CA TYR A 291 -37.79 30.33 29.56
C TYR A 291 -37.88 29.34 30.72
N ALA A 292 -37.39 29.70 31.91
CA ALA A 292 -37.44 28.81 33.08
C ALA A 292 -38.89 28.41 33.44
N SER A 293 -39.83 29.37 33.43
CA SER A 293 -41.23 29.07 33.72
C SER A 293 -41.86 28.15 32.67
N HIS A 294 -41.56 28.38 31.39
CA HIS A 294 -42.03 27.53 30.30
C HIS A 294 -41.46 26.11 30.40
N ARG A 295 -40.15 26.00 30.67
CA ARG A 295 -39.43 24.74 30.87
C ARG A 295 -40.07 23.90 31.97
N LEU A 296 -40.44 24.51 33.10
CA LEU A 296 -41.05 23.82 34.23
C LEU A 296 -42.48 23.32 33.92
N VAL A 297 -43.26 24.09 33.16
CA VAL A 297 -44.58 23.64 32.67
C VAL A 297 -44.44 22.43 31.74
N LEU A 298 -43.41 22.43 30.89
CA LEU A 298 -43.12 21.32 29.99
C LEU A 298 -42.73 20.06 30.76
N ASP A 299 -41.86 20.17 31.77
CA ASP A 299 -41.47 19.06 32.65
C ASP A 299 -42.68 18.42 33.33
N ASN A 300 -43.52 19.24 33.96
CA ASN A 300 -44.74 18.77 34.59
C ASN A 300 -45.69 18.09 33.59
N SER A 301 -45.77 18.59 32.36
CA SER A 301 -46.65 18.02 31.34
C SER A 301 -46.20 16.62 30.92
N LEU A 302 -44.89 16.43 30.69
CA LEU A 302 -44.34 15.14 30.28
C LEU A 302 -44.38 14.10 31.40
N GLN A 303 -44.05 14.49 32.64
CA GLN A 303 -44.17 13.60 33.80
C GLN A 303 -45.60 13.10 34.02
N ASN A 304 -46.60 13.89 33.62
CA ASN A 304 -48.02 13.54 33.71
C ASN A 304 -48.58 12.93 32.40
N ASN A 305 -47.74 12.60 31.42
CA ASN A 305 -48.13 12.05 30.11
C ASN A 305 -49.16 12.91 29.35
N LEU A 306 -49.09 14.23 29.49
CA LEU A 306 -49.93 15.16 28.74
C LEU A 306 -49.35 15.41 27.34
N PRO A 307 -50.18 15.61 26.31
CA PRO A 307 -49.69 15.86 24.96
C PRO A 307 -49.02 17.24 24.88
N VAL A 308 -47.79 17.25 24.35
CA VAL A 308 -47.04 18.48 24.08
C VAL A 308 -46.41 18.43 22.70
N GLU A 309 -46.21 19.60 22.10
CA GLU A 309 -45.59 19.77 20.79
C GLU A 309 -44.18 19.16 20.74
N ALA A 310 -43.98 18.23 19.80
CA ALA A 310 -42.75 17.44 19.73
C ALA A 310 -41.51 18.29 19.45
N ASP A 311 -41.62 19.33 18.62
CA ASP A 311 -40.51 20.24 18.28
C ASP A 311 -39.97 20.98 19.51
N ASP A 312 -40.85 21.33 20.44
CA ASP A 312 -40.46 22.06 21.66
C ASP A 312 -39.73 21.13 22.64
N VAL A 313 -40.24 19.91 22.81
CA VAL A 313 -39.62 18.84 23.60
C VAL A 313 -38.26 18.47 23.03
N ALA A 314 -38.18 18.29 21.71
CA ALA A 314 -36.97 18.01 20.95
C ALA A 314 -35.88 19.07 21.17
N ARG A 315 -36.23 20.35 21.02
CA ARG A 315 -35.30 21.48 21.22
C ARG A 315 -34.76 21.51 22.64
N VAL A 316 -35.62 21.33 23.62
CA VAL A 316 -35.25 21.32 25.04
C VAL A 316 -34.31 20.16 25.37
N LEU A 317 -34.59 18.96 24.86
CA LEU A 317 -33.74 17.78 25.07
C LEU A 317 -32.34 17.97 24.46
N ALA A 318 -32.24 18.67 23.32
CA ALA A 318 -30.98 18.92 22.63
C ALA A 318 -30.14 20.05 23.27
N GLU A 319 -30.79 21.13 23.72
CA GLU A 319 -30.10 22.38 24.09
C GLU A 319 -29.93 22.59 25.60
N ASP A 320 -30.79 22.03 26.44
CA ASP A 320 -30.85 22.37 27.86
C ASP A 320 -30.03 21.40 28.75
N PRO A 321 -28.86 21.81 29.26
CA PRO A 321 -28.02 20.95 30.10
C PRO A 321 -28.56 20.80 31.53
N THR A 322 -29.61 21.52 31.92
CA THR A 322 -30.17 21.46 33.27
C THR A 322 -31.12 20.29 33.50
N LEU A 323 -31.45 19.56 32.44
CA LEU A 323 -32.23 18.33 32.44
C LEU A 323 -31.61 17.24 33.33
N SER A 324 -32.40 16.70 34.28
CA SER A 324 -32.01 15.50 35.04
C SER A 324 -32.04 14.25 34.15
N ALA A 325 -31.32 13.20 34.54
CA ALA A 325 -31.30 11.93 33.78
C ALA A 325 -32.70 11.31 33.61
N GLU A 326 -33.55 11.40 34.64
CA GLU A 326 -34.93 10.92 34.60
C GLU A 326 -35.78 11.72 33.59
N LEU A 327 -35.69 13.05 33.63
CA LEU A 327 -36.38 13.90 32.66
C LEU A 327 -35.88 13.64 31.24
N ARG A 328 -34.57 13.43 31.01
CA ARG A 328 -34.06 13.08 29.67
C ARG A 328 -34.74 11.84 29.09
N VAL A 329 -35.03 10.84 29.91
CA VAL A 329 -35.76 9.64 29.49
C VAL A 329 -37.21 9.97 29.11
N ASP A 330 -37.92 10.76 29.91
CA ASP A 330 -39.31 11.16 29.62
C ASP A 330 -39.41 11.97 28.32
N TYR A 331 -38.47 12.88 28.09
CA TYR A 331 -38.37 13.67 26.86
C TYR A 331 -38.10 12.76 25.65
N ALA A 332 -37.13 11.84 25.75
CA ALA A 332 -36.80 10.94 24.66
C ALA A 332 -37.95 9.98 24.32
N ARG A 333 -38.67 9.46 25.33
CA ARG A 333 -39.86 8.62 25.13
C ARG A 333 -40.96 9.34 24.38
N HIS A 334 -41.20 10.62 24.70
CA HIS A 334 -42.22 11.42 24.05
C HIS A 334 -41.89 11.68 22.57
N VAL A 335 -40.66 12.11 22.28
CA VAL A 335 -40.17 12.30 20.89
C VAL A 335 -40.29 11.00 20.10
N MET A 336 -39.89 9.87 20.70
CA MET A 336 -39.94 8.58 20.04
C MET A 336 -41.37 8.08 19.82
N ALA A 337 -42.28 8.26 20.79
CA ALA A 337 -43.68 7.90 20.65
C ALA A 337 -44.33 8.64 19.47
N PHE A 338 -43.99 9.92 19.30
CA PHE A 338 -44.52 10.75 18.23
C PHE A 338 -43.95 10.35 16.86
N ALA A 339 -42.64 10.10 16.76
CA ALA A 339 -42.00 9.62 15.53
C ALA A 339 -42.56 8.25 15.08
N ILE A 340 -42.72 7.30 15.99
CA ILE A 340 -43.35 5.99 15.71
C ILE A 340 -44.83 6.14 15.35
N GLY A 341 -45.53 7.10 15.99
CA GLY A 341 -46.95 7.38 15.76
C GLY A 341 -47.23 7.92 14.37
N LEU A 342 -46.44 8.91 13.93
CA LEU A 342 -46.57 9.57 12.63
C LEU A 342 -45.88 8.83 11.48
N GLY A 343 -44.97 7.90 11.77
CA GLY A 343 -44.11 7.27 10.76
C GLY A 343 -43.08 8.23 10.17
N ASP A 344 -42.87 9.39 10.78
CA ASP A 344 -41.86 10.37 10.37
C ASP A 344 -40.57 10.13 11.15
N ILE A 345 -39.73 9.28 10.57
CA ILE A 345 -38.43 8.83 11.11
C ILE A 345 -37.52 10.03 11.46
N ARG A 346 -37.62 11.14 10.71
CA ARG A 346 -36.71 12.29 10.85
C ARG A 346 -36.90 13.06 12.14
N GLN A 347 -38.10 13.02 12.72
CA GLN A 347 -38.39 13.74 13.95
C GLN A 347 -37.60 13.18 15.15
N ALA A 348 -37.11 11.95 15.03
CA ALA A 348 -36.30 11.33 16.05
C ALA A 348 -34.79 11.46 15.82
N ASP A 349 -34.33 12.06 14.71
CA ASP A 349 -32.90 12.09 14.36
C ASP A 349 -32.05 12.79 15.42
N LEU A 350 -32.60 13.76 16.15
CA LEU A 350 -31.92 14.41 17.28
C LEU A 350 -31.46 13.41 18.35
N LEU A 351 -32.22 12.32 18.58
CA LEU A 351 -31.92 11.30 19.57
C LEU A 351 -30.67 10.50 19.21
N THR A 352 -30.27 10.50 17.94
CA THR A 352 -29.07 9.76 17.51
C THR A 352 -27.80 10.28 18.17
N THR A 353 -27.74 11.57 18.48
CA THR A 353 -26.60 12.18 19.19
C THR A 353 -26.66 11.97 20.71
N ILE A 354 -27.86 11.80 21.27
CA ILE A 354 -28.11 11.72 22.72
C ILE A 354 -27.99 10.28 23.22
N VAL A 355 -28.59 9.33 22.51
CA VAL A 355 -28.64 7.90 22.86
C VAL A 355 -27.24 7.33 23.16
N PRO A 356 -26.20 7.54 22.33
CA PRO A 356 -24.87 6.99 22.60
C PRO A 356 -24.18 7.57 23.84
N GLN A 357 -24.62 8.75 24.31
CA GLN A 357 -24.03 9.44 25.46
C GLN A 357 -24.71 9.09 26.77
N GLU A 358 -25.94 8.55 26.72
CA GLU A 358 -26.83 8.41 27.88
C GLU A 358 -27.46 7.01 27.94
N PRO A 359 -26.86 6.05 28.67
CA PRO A 359 -27.29 4.65 28.68
C PRO A 359 -28.75 4.42 29.13
N LEU A 360 -29.27 5.27 30.03
CA LEU A 360 -30.66 5.18 30.48
C LEU A 360 -31.65 5.57 29.38
N VAL A 361 -31.28 6.55 28.55
CA VAL A 361 -32.08 6.98 27.40
C VAL A 361 -32.03 5.90 26.32
N GLU A 362 -30.84 5.34 26.05
CA GLU A 362 -30.66 4.24 25.12
C GLU A 362 -31.55 3.03 25.44
N ALA A 363 -31.52 2.56 26.69
CA ALA A 363 -32.34 1.43 27.12
C ALA A 363 -33.85 1.70 26.97
N ALA A 364 -34.29 2.92 27.28
CA ALA A 364 -35.69 3.31 27.14
C ALA A 364 -36.15 3.35 25.67
N VAL A 365 -35.33 3.92 24.78
CA VAL A 365 -35.61 3.99 23.35
C VAL A 365 -35.62 2.58 22.73
N LEU A 366 -34.64 1.73 23.06
CA LEU A 366 -34.58 0.35 22.58
C LEU A 366 -35.83 -0.45 22.98
N SER A 367 -36.25 -0.37 24.24
CA SER A 367 -37.47 -1.03 24.72
C SER A 367 -38.70 -0.57 23.94
N GLN A 368 -38.85 0.74 23.73
CA GLN A 368 -40.00 1.30 23.03
C GLN A 368 -40.05 0.89 21.54
N LEU A 369 -38.89 0.82 20.88
CA LEU A 369 -38.78 0.34 19.50
C LEU A 369 -39.11 -1.16 19.40
N GLN A 370 -38.66 -1.97 20.36
CA GLN A 370 -39.00 -3.39 20.43
C GLN A 370 -40.51 -3.61 20.60
N ASP A 371 -41.15 -2.88 21.51
CA ASP A 371 -42.60 -2.96 21.73
C ASP A 371 -43.38 -2.54 20.49
N ALA A 372 -42.95 -1.47 19.80
CA ALA A 372 -43.56 -1.01 18.56
C ALA A 372 -43.42 -2.04 17.42
N ALA A 373 -42.27 -2.70 17.32
CA ALA A 373 -42.06 -3.77 16.35
C ALA A 373 -43.01 -4.95 16.58
N GLN A 374 -43.24 -5.34 17.85
CA GLN A 374 -44.20 -6.41 18.18
C GLN A 374 -45.67 -6.00 17.94
N ALA A 375 -45.96 -4.71 18.00
CA ALA A 375 -47.29 -4.15 17.73
C ALA A 375 -47.61 -3.97 16.23
N GLY A 376 -46.88 -4.64 15.33
CA GLY A 376 -47.13 -4.61 13.88
C GLY A 376 -46.53 -3.42 13.12
N LYS A 377 -45.56 -2.72 13.72
CA LYS A 377 -44.79 -1.66 13.04
C LYS A 377 -43.38 -2.10 12.63
N ALA A 378 -43.13 -3.41 12.51
CA ALA A 378 -41.80 -3.97 12.29
C ALA A 378 -41.06 -3.32 11.12
N ARG A 379 -41.74 -3.03 10.00
CA ARG A 379 -41.14 -2.37 8.83
C ARG A 379 -40.63 -0.95 9.13
N VAL A 380 -41.44 -0.15 9.81
CA VAL A 380 -41.08 1.23 10.16
C VAL A 380 -39.87 1.23 11.11
N ILE A 381 -39.83 0.29 12.06
CA ILE A 381 -38.71 0.17 13.00
C ILE A 381 -37.44 -0.30 12.28
N PHE A 382 -37.54 -1.26 11.35
CA PHE A 382 -36.40 -1.70 10.55
C PHE A 382 -35.78 -0.53 9.77
N ASP A 383 -36.62 0.27 9.09
CA ASP A 383 -36.17 1.42 8.30
C ASP A 383 -35.53 2.51 9.18
N LEU A 384 -36.12 2.80 10.35
CA LEU A 384 -35.58 3.76 11.33
C LEU A 384 -34.22 3.32 11.88
N VAL A 385 -34.10 2.07 12.35
CA VAL A 385 -32.85 1.55 12.91
C VAL A 385 -31.77 1.49 11.84
N LEU A 386 -32.11 1.09 10.60
CA LEU A 386 -31.15 1.08 9.49
C LEU A 386 -30.71 2.50 9.11
N HIS A 387 -31.62 3.49 9.14
CA HIS A 387 -31.28 4.89 8.95
C HIS A 387 -30.27 5.36 10.00
N TRP A 388 -30.55 5.06 11.27
CA TRP A 388 -29.70 5.42 12.41
C TRP A 388 -28.32 4.76 12.37
N LEU A 389 -28.24 3.46 12.08
CA LEU A 389 -26.96 2.75 11.96
C LEU A 389 -26.08 3.27 10.81
N ARG A 390 -26.68 3.88 9.78
CA ARG A 390 -25.95 4.53 8.67
C ARG A 390 -25.41 5.91 9.04
N MET A 391 -25.95 6.57 10.04
CA MET A 391 -25.49 7.90 10.43
C MET A 391 -24.15 7.83 11.19
N PRO A 392 -23.21 8.77 10.95
CA PRO A 392 -21.90 8.77 11.60
C PRO A 392 -22.01 8.78 13.13
N ASP A 393 -22.86 9.68 13.64
CA ASP A 393 -23.09 9.91 15.07
C ASP A 393 -24.25 9.07 15.62
N GLY A 394 -24.74 8.09 14.85
CA GLY A 394 -25.84 7.22 15.24
C GLY A 394 -25.46 6.17 16.29
N PRO A 395 -26.47 5.51 16.89
CA PRO A 395 -26.24 4.42 17.81
C PRO A 395 -25.45 3.27 17.18
N ARG A 396 -24.65 2.61 18.00
CA ARG A 396 -23.78 1.49 17.60
C ARG A 396 -23.92 0.36 18.62
N GLY A 397 -23.55 -0.85 18.22
CA GLY A 397 -23.48 -2.00 19.11
C GLY A 397 -24.48 -3.09 18.77
N MET A 398 -24.27 -4.25 19.41
CA MET A 398 -25.00 -5.49 19.10
C MET A 398 -26.49 -5.41 19.43
N GLU A 399 -26.91 -4.54 20.35
CA GLU A 399 -28.33 -4.38 20.69
C GLU A 399 -29.13 -3.75 19.53
N TRP A 400 -28.56 -2.73 18.88
CA TRP A 400 -29.15 -2.08 17.71
C TRP A 400 -29.12 -2.98 16.46
N ILE A 401 -28.01 -3.70 16.25
CA ILE A 401 -27.91 -4.70 15.19
C ILE A 401 -28.93 -5.84 15.43
N GLY A 402 -29.04 -6.33 16.66
CA GLY A 402 -30.02 -7.34 17.05
C GLY A 402 -31.47 -6.87 16.88
N LEU A 403 -31.76 -5.59 17.13
CA LEU A 403 -33.06 -4.99 16.85
C LEU A 403 -33.36 -4.95 15.34
N ALA A 404 -32.40 -4.53 14.50
CA ALA A 404 -32.56 -4.56 13.04
C ALA A 404 -32.79 -6.00 12.52
N GLN A 405 -32.06 -6.99 13.05
CA GLN A 405 -32.21 -8.39 12.64
C GLN A 405 -33.55 -8.98 13.08
N SER A 406 -33.98 -8.74 14.33
CA SER A 406 -35.27 -9.24 14.84
C SER A 406 -36.47 -8.57 14.15
N THR A 407 -36.40 -7.27 13.86
CA THR A 407 -37.42 -6.57 13.07
C THR A 407 -37.46 -7.07 11.63
N ALA A 408 -36.32 -7.36 11.00
CA ALA A 408 -36.29 -7.98 9.67
C ALA A 408 -36.96 -9.35 9.63
N GLN A 409 -36.71 -10.18 10.65
CA GLN A 409 -37.41 -11.45 10.81
C GLN A 409 -38.92 -11.27 10.92
N LYS A 410 -39.36 -10.30 11.72
CA LYS A 410 -40.78 -10.00 11.89
C LYS A 410 -41.44 -9.49 10.62
N CYS A 411 -40.75 -8.64 9.84
CA CYS A 411 -41.22 -8.19 8.53
C CYS A 411 -41.47 -9.37 7.58
N VAL A 412 -40.54 -10.32 7.51
CA VAL A 412 -40.73 -11.53 6.68
C VAL A 412 -41.90 -12.37 7.18
N GLU A 413 -42.05 -12.55 8.50
CA GLU A 413 -43.20 -13.28 9.07
C GLU A 413 -44.54 -12.63 8.70
N GLU A 414 -44.63 -11.29 8.78
CA GLU A 414 -45.83 -10.52 8.45
C GLU A 414 -46.16 -10.59 6.95
N LEU A 415 -45.16 -10.45 6.08
CA LEU A 415 -45.33 -10.53 4.62
C LEU A 415 -45.70 -11.93 4.16
N VAL A 416 -45.12 -12.97 4.77
CA VAL A 416 -45.48 -14.37 4.51
C VAL A 416 -46.92 -14.66 4.97
N ALA A 417 -47.32 -14.15 6.14
CA ALA A 417 -48.70 -14.29 6.63
C ALA A 417 -49.72 -13.54 5.74
N ALA A 418 -49.33 -12.39 5.16
CA ALA A 418 -50.14 -11.64 4.22
C ALA A 418 -50.22 -12.27 2.82
N GLY A 419 -49.28 -13.17 2.49
CA GLY A 419 -49.19 -13.80 1.16
C GLY A 419 -48.68 -12.87 0.05
N ASP A 420 -48.00 -11.77 0.40
CA ASP A 420 -47.52 -10.77 -0.57
C ASP A 420 -46.11 -11.10 -1.06
N SER A 421 -46.03 -11.87 -2.16
CA SER A 421 -44.75 -12.32 -2.73
C SER A 421 -43.91 -11.17 -3.30
N LEU A 422 -44.56 -10.12 -3.84
CA LEU A 422 -43.88 -8.97 -4.44
C LEU A 422 -43.20 -8.13 -3.36
N ALA A 423 -43.93 -7.80 -2.29
CA ALA A 423 -43.38 -7.05 -1.17
C ALA A 423 -42.31 -7.86 -0.43
N LEU A 424 -42.49 -9.18 -0.28
CA LEU A 424 -41.47 -10.05 0.30
C LEU A 424 -40.18 -10.07 -0.52
N ARG A 425 -40.29 -10.17 -1.86
CA ARG A 425 -39.12 -10.10 -2.75
C ARG A 425 -38.37 -8.78 -2.57
N GLN A 426 -39.09 -7.66 -2.61
CA GLN A 426 -38.49 -6.34 -2.45
C GLN A 426 -37.80 -6.21 -1.08
N PHE A 427 -38.45 -6.68 -0.01
CA PHE A 427 -37.90 -6.68 1.33
C PHE A 427 -36.59 -7.49 1.43
N LEU A 428 -36.53 -8.69 0.85
CA LEU A 428 -35.34 -9.54 0.88
C LEU A 428 -34.14 -8.88 0.18
N LEU A 429 -34.36 -8.18 -0.93
CA LEU A 429 -33.32 -7.42 -1.64
C LEU A 429 -32.85 -6.22 -0.81
N GLU A 430 -33.77 -5.48 -0.18
CA GLU A 430 -33.42 -4.37 0.71
C GLU A 430 -32.63 -4.84 1.94
N ALA A 431 -33.02 -5.99 2.52
CA ALA A 431 -32.30 -6.63 3.61
C ALA A 431 -30.89 -7.08 3.17
N HIS A 432 -30.74 -7.61 1.96
CA HIS A 432 -29.42 -7.93 1.39
C HIS A 432 -28.54 -6.67 1.28
N HIS A 433 -29.08 -5.55 0.77
CA HIS A 433 -28.35 -4.28 0.68
C HIS A 433 -28.05 -3.65 2.06
N ALA A 434 -28.75 -4.06 3.11
CA ALA A 434 -28.53 -3.61 4.49
C ALA A 434 -27.42 -4.40 5.22
N ASP A 435 -26.92 -5.50 4.67
CA ASP A 435 -25.95 -6.40 5.30
C ASP A 435 -24.66 -5.70 5.81
N PRO A 436 -24.02 -4.77 5.07
CA PRO A 436 -22.81 -4.10 5.56
C PRO A 436 -23.01 -3.25 6.83
N VAL A 437 -24.25 -2.93 7.18
CA VAL A 437 -24.60 -2.03 8.29
C VAL A 437 -25.29 -2.78 9.43
N ALA A 438 -26.19 -3.71 9.10
CA ALA A 438 -27.00 -4.45 10.07
C ALA A 438 -26.61 -5.94 10.20
N GLU A 439 -25.50 -6.35 9.57
CA GLU A 439 -24.99 -7.73 9.59
C GLU A 439 -26.08 -8.79 9.30
N ILE A 440 -26.93 -8.48 8.32
CA ILE A 440 -28.11 -9.28 7.94
C ILE A 440 -27.72 -10.71 7.58
N SER A 441 -26.50 -10.94 7.10
CA SER A 441 -25.86 -12.24 6.87
C SER A 441 -26.13 -13.26 7.98
N HIS A 442 -26.10 -12.85 9.26
CA HIS A 442 -26.36 -13.75 10.39
C HIS A 442 -27.81 -14.23 10.47
N THR A 443 -28.77 -13.43 10.03
CA THR A 443 -30.20 -13.76 10.07
C THR A 443 -30.76 -14.17 8.71
N MET A 444 -30.07 -13.90 7.60
CA MET A 444 -30.55 -14.16 6.25
C MET A 444 -30.97 -15.63 6.04
N PRO A 445 -30.24 -16.66 6.53
CA PRO A 445 -30.71 -18.04 6.43
C PRO A 445 -32.09 -18.28 7.04
N ALA A 446 -32.40 -17.62 8.17
CA ALA A 446 -33.71 -17.69 8.81
C ALA A 446 -34.78 -16.96 7.99
N LEU A 447 -34.45 -15.81 7.40
CA LEU A 447 -35.35 -15.08 6.50
C LEU A 447 -35.71 -15.92 5.27
N LEU A 448 -34.70 -16.50 4.61
CA LEU A 448 -34.89 -17.32 3.41
C LEU A 448 -35.72 -18.58 3.70
N SER A 449 -35.46 -19.27 4.82
CA SER A 449 -36.23 -20.46 5.20
C SER A 449 -37.71 -20.15 5.50
N ARG A 450 -38.02 -18.97 6.08
CA ARG A 450 -39.40 -18.50 6.28
C ARG A 450 -40.06 -18.03 4.99
N ALA A 451 -39.30 -17.45 4.07
CA ALA A 451 -39.81 -16.99 2.77
C ALA A 451 -40.09 -18.15 1.79
N LEU A 452 -39.37 -19.27 1.94
CA LEU A 452 -39.41 -20.40 1.00
C LEU A 452 -40.82 -20.96 0.71
N PRO A 453 -41.74 -21.14 1.68
CA PRO A 453 -43.08 -21.64 1.39
C PRO A 453 -43.89 -20.74 0.46
N LEU A 454 -43.66 -19.42 0.48
CA LEU A 454 -44.38 -18.46 -0.37
C LEU A 454 -43.85 -18.42 -1.81
N SER A 455 -42.66 -19.00 -2.06
CA SER A 455 -42.12 -19.11 -3.42
C SER A 455 -42.90 -20.10 -4.31
N VAL A 456 -43.73 -20.97 -3.72
CA VAL A 456 -44.53 -21.96 -4.44
C VAL A 456 -45.58 -21.23 -5.30
N GLY A 457 -45.24 -20.98 -6.56
CA GLY A 457 -46.09 -20.30 -7.54
C GLY A 457 -45.60 -18.92 -8.01
N ASP A 458 -44.44 -18.44 -7.53
CA ASP A 458 -43.82 -17.19 -7.97
C ASP A 458 -42.35 -17.44 -8.38
N GLU A 459 -42.11 -17.46 -9.70
CA GLU A 459 -40.78 -17.71 -10.28
C GLU A 459 -39.78 -16.58 -9.94
N GLU A 460 -40.22 -15.33 -9.83
CA GLU A 460 -39.33 -14.21 -9.52
C GLU A 460 -38.87 -14.25 -8.05
N LEU A 461 -39.78 -14.59 -7.13
CA LEU A 461 -39.44 -14.80 -5.73
C LEU A 461 -38.53 -16.02 -5.57
N ALA A 462 -38.81 -17.13 -6.26
CA ALA A 462 -37.95 -18.32 -6.24
C ALA A 462 -36.53 -18.02 -6.74
N ARG A 463 -36.40 -17.27 -7.85
CA ARG A 463 -35.09 -16.82 -8.37
C ARG A 463 -34.35 -15.93 -7.36
N THR A 464 -35.04 -15.01 -6.71
CA THR A 464 -34.46 -14.13 -5.68
C THR A 464 -33.98 -14.93 -4.47
N ILE A 465 -34.80 -15.85 -3.95
CA ILE A 465 -34.44 -16.72 -2.84
C ILE A 465 -33.23 -17.57 -3.21
N PHE A 466 -33.17 -18.13 -4.42
CA PHE A 466 -32.04 -18.94 -4.88
C PHE A 466 -30.73 -18.14 -4.88
N VAL A 467 -30.74 -16.95 -5.47
CA VAL A 467 -29.54 -16.11 -5.58
C VAL A 467 -29.04 -15.65 -4.21
N LEU A 468 -29.95 -15.24 -3.32
CA LEU A 468 -29.59 -14.91 -1.94
C LEU A 468 -29.13 -16.15 -1.17
N ALA A 469 -29.72 -17.31 -1.41
CA ALA A 469 -29.30 -18.56 -0.81
C ALA A 469 -27.86 -18.93 -1.21
N ILE A 470 -27.52 -18.75 -2.49
CA ILE A 470 -26.17 -18.98 -3.03
C ILE A 470 -25.12 -18.15 -2.27
N ASN A 471 -25.47 -16.93 -1.87
CA ASN A 471 -24.59 -16.04 -1.11
C ASN A 471 -24.51 -16.38 0.39
N TYR A 472 -25.65 -16.68 1.03
CA TYR A 472 -25.74 -16.70 2.49
C TYR A 472 -25.88 -18.09 3.12
N LEU A 473 -26.29 -19.11 2.37
CA LEU A 473 -26.45 -20.47 2.92
C LEU A 473 -25.16 -21.27 2.82
N ALA A 474 -24.93 -22.11 3.84
CA ALA A 474 -23.88 -23.12 3.80
C ALA A 474 -24.16 -24.18 2.73
N ALA A 475 -23.11 -24.90 2.28
CA ALA A 475 -23.23 -25.84 1.16
C ALA A 475 -24.25 -26.97 1.42
N GLU A 476 -24.33 -27.47 2.65
CA GLU A 476 -25.29 -28.51 3.06
C GLU A 476 -26.73 -27.99 3.03
N GLN A 477 -26.95 -26.72 3.37
CA GLN A 477 -28.26 -26.08 3.33
C GLN A 477 -28.70 -25.83 1.88
N LEU A 478 -27.77 -25.40 1.01
CA LEU A 478 -28.00 -25.30 -0.42
C LEU A 478 -28.34 -26.66 -1.04
N GLN A 479 -27.62 -27.72 -0.67
CA GLN A 479 -27.91 -29.06 -1.15
C GLN A 479 -29.33 -29.53 -0.73
N ARG A 480 -29.78 -29.18 0.47
CA ARG A 480 -31.16 -29.44 0.92
C ARG A 480 -32.19 -28.64 0.11
N LEU A 481 -31.89 -27.39 -0.23
CA LEU A 481 -32.75 -26.57 -1.09
C LEU A 481 -32.90 -27.21 -2.48
N PHE A 482 -31.81 -27.69 -3.07
CA PHE A 482 -31.82 -28.46 -4.33
C PHE A 482 -32.55 -29.80 -4.25
N SER A 483 -32.75 -30.34 -3.05
CA SER A 483 -33.52 -31.58 -2.87
C SER A 483 -35.04 -31.35 -2.89
N GLN A 484 -35.50 -30.09 -2.87
CA GLN A 484 -36.92 -29.73 -2.94
C GLN A 484 -37.36 -29.58 -4.39
N SER A 485 -37.87 -30.67 -4.99
CA SER A 485 -38.26 -30.71 -6.41
C SER A 485 -39.21 -29.59 -6.82
N GLN A 486 -40.18 -29.24 -5.96
CA GLN A 486 -41.14 -28.16 -6.22
C GLN A 486 -40.48 -26.78 -6.35
N PHE A 487 -39.44 -26.50 -5.56
CA PHE A 487 -38.69 -25.26 -5.64
C PHE A 487 -37.78 -25.23 -6.87
N VAL A 488 -37.03 -26.32 -7.11
CA VAL A 488 -36.09 -26.41 -8.24
C VAL A 488 -36.81 -26.23 -9.58
N MET A 489 -38.00 -26.80 -9.74
CA MET A 489 -38.80 -26.66 -10.97
C MET A 489 -39.22 -25.22 -11.31
N LEU A 490 -39.17 -24.29 -10.36
CA LEU A 490 -39.48 -22.87 -10.56
C LEU A 490 -38.24 -22.05 -10.99
N LEU A 491 -37.07 -22.68 -11.01
CA LEU A 491 -35.82 -22.05 -11.42
C LEU A 491 -35.59 -22.22 -12.93
N PRO A 492 -34.67 -21.45 -13.55
CA PRO A 492 -34.37 -21.57 -14.97
C PRO A 492 -34.03 -23.02 -15.38
N GLU A 493 -34.47 -23.45 -16.57
CA GLU A 493 -34.31 -24.81 -17.08
C GLU A 493 -32.88 -25.39 -16.93
N PRO A 494 -31.78 -24.65 -17.23
CA PRO A 494 -30.43 -25.16 -17.03
C PRO A 494 -30.12 -25.59 -15.58
N LEU A 495 -30.72 -24.92 -14.59
CA LEU A 495 -30.54 -25.23 -13.18
C LEU A 495 -31.37 -26.44 -12.73
N VAL A 496 -32.56 -26.64 -13.32
CA VAL A 496 -33.35 -27.87 -13.16
C VAL A 496 -32.55 -29.07 -13.66
N VAL A 497 -31.95 -28.96 -14.85
CA VAL A 497 -31.09 -30.00 -15.43
C VAL A 497 -29.89 -30.29 -14.52
N PHE A 498 -29.23 -29.25 -13.99
CA PHE A 498 -28.16 -29.45 -13.00
C PHE A 498 -28.65 -30.20 -11.75
N GLY A 499 -29.83 -29.86 -11.21
CA GLY A 499 -30.43 -30.55 -10.07
C GLY A 499 -30.70 -32.04 -10.31
N ASP A 500 -31.20 -32.40 -11.50
CA ASP A 500 -31.40 -33.80 -11.91
C ASP A 500 -30.09 -34.59 -11.92
N TYR A 501 -29.00 -33.98 -12.39
CA TYR A 501 -27.69 -34.60 -12.37
C TYR A 501 -27.14 -34.69 -10.95
N LEU A 502 -27.22 -33.62 -10.16
CA LEU A 502 -26.73 -33.59 -8.78
C LEU A 502 -27.40 -34.69 -7.92
N SER A 503 -28.72 -34.89 -8.08
CA SER A 503 -29.50 -35.92 -7.38
C SER A 503 -29.28 -37.35 -7.90
N GLY A 504 -28.72 -37.51 -9.10
CA GLY A 504 -28.48 -38.83 -9.72
C GLY A 504 -29.65 -39.40 -10.49
N ALA A 505 -30.69 -38.59 -10.73
CA ALA A 505 -31.82 -38.95 -11.58
C ALA A 505 -31.41 -39.14 -13.06
N ARG A 506 -30.27 -38.57 -13.48
CA ARG A 506 -29.65 -38.75 -14.81
C ARG A 506 -28.22 -39.26 -14.66
N SER A 507 -27.81 -40.19 -15.53
CA SER A 507 -26.51 -40.89 -15.44
C SER A 507 -25.48 -40.49 -16.50
N GLU A 508 -25.89 -39.99 -17.68
CA GLU A 508 -24.96 -39.55 -18.73
C GLU A 508 -24.87 -38.02 -18.77
N PRO A 509 -23.79 -37.39 -18.30
CA PRO A 509 -23.65 -35.93 -18.33
C PRO A 509 -23.57 -35.43 -19.77
N LYS A 510 -24.36 -34.38 -20.07
CA LYS A 510 -24.21 -33.56 -21.27
C LYS A 510 -23.13 -32.52 -21.04
N ALA A 511 -22.46 -32.09 -22.10
CA ALA A 511 -21.47 -31.04 -22.02
C ALA A 511 -22.04 -29.75 -21.40
N ARG A 512 -21.26 -29.06 -20.57
CA ARG A 512 -21.51 -27.68 -20.07
C ARG A 512 -22.64 -27.48 -19.04
N ILE A 513 -23.11 -28.53 -18.36
CA ILE A 513 -24.21 -28.44 -17.39
C ILE A 513 -24.03 -27.31 -16.36
N ILE A 514 -22.89 -27.27 -15.64
CA ILE A 514 -22.66 -26.27 -14.58
C ILE A 514 -22.54 -24.85 -15.16
N VAL A 515 -21.88 -24.72 -16.32
CA VAL A 515 -21.64 -23.42 -16.95
C VAL A 515 -22.95 -22.82 -17.47
N ASP A 516 -23.79 -23.63 -18.11
CA ASP A 516 -25.07 -23.17 -18.64
C ASP A 516 -26.07 -22.87 -17.51
N ALA A 517 -26.00 -23.61 -16.39
CA ALA A 517 -26.74 -23.29 -15.16
C ALA A 517 -26.34 -21.94 -14.54
N ALA A 518 -25.04 -21.64 -14.49
CA ALA A 518 -24.55 -20.36 -14.00
C ALA A 518 -24.86 -19.20 -14.96
N ALA A 519 -24.88 -19.45 -16.28
CA ALA A 519 -25.16 -18.44 -17.31
C ALA A 519 -26.64 -18.01 -17.37
N ALA A 520 -27.55 -18.70 -16.68
CA ALA A 520 -28.96 -18.31 -16.56
C ALA A 520 -29.18 -17.09 -15.63
N PHE A 521 -28.12 -16.60 -14.98
CA PHE A 521 -28.12 -15.46 -14.07
C PHE A 521 -27.25 -14.33 -14.62
N ASP A 522 -27.53 -13.11 -14.16
CA ASP A 522 -26.82 -11.90 -14.58
C ASP A 522 -25.33 -11.96 -14.18
N GLU A 523 -24.49 -11.14 -14.81
CA GLU A 523 -23.03 -11.18 -14.62
C GLU A 523 -22.62 -11.02 -13.15
N ASP A 524 -23.38 -10.23 -12.37
CA ASP A 524 -23.15 -10.00 -10.94
C ASP A 524 -23.22 -11.29 -10.09
N TRP A 525 -24.04 -12.26 -10.51
CA TRP A 525 -24.30 -13.49 -9.77
C TRP A 525 -23.72 -14.73 -10.44
N SER A 526 -23.54 -14.72 -11.76
CA SER A 526 -23.12 -15.89 -12.53
C SER A 526 -21.81 -16.50 -12.01
N ALA A 527 -20.82 -15.67 -11.66
CA ALA A 527 -19.55 -16.14 -11.12
C ALA A 527 -19.68 -16.83 -9.75
N LEU A 528 -20.49 -16.27 -8.85
CA LEU A 528 -20.74 -16.85 -7.54
C LEU A 528 -21.56 -18.15 -7.66
N VAL A 529 -22.60 -18.14 -8.49
CA VAL A 529 -23.39 -19.34 -8.79
C VAL A 529 -22.47 -20.44 -9.31
N LEU A 530 -21.58 -20.16 -10.27
CA LEU A 530 -20.62 -21.13 -10.79
C LEU A 530 -19.79 -21.78 -9.67
N ILE A 531 -19.19 -20.98 -8.78
CA ILE A 531 -18.39 -21.47 -7.65
C ILE A 531 -19.22 -22.40 -6.77
N ARG A 532 -20.43 -21.97 -6.40
CA ARG A 532 -21.30 -22.71 -5.47
C ARG A 532 -21.89 -23.97 -6.09
N LEU A 533 -22.18 -23.99 -7.39
CA LEU A 533 -22.60 -25.21 -8.09
C LEU A 533 -21.45 -26.23 -8.19
N VAL A 534 -20.21 -25.78 -8.41
CA VAL A 534 -19.03 -26.65 -8.37
C VAL A 534 -18.82 -27.23 -6.96
N GLU A 535 -18.98 -26.42 -5.92
CA GLU A 535 -18.91 -26.88 -4.54
C GLU A 535 -19.97 -27.93 -4.21
N LEU A 536 -21.20 -27.75 -4.69
CA LEU A 536 -22.26 -28.76 -4.55
C LEU A 536 -21.93 -30.06 -5.30
N ALA A 537 -21.36 -29.97 -6.50
CA ALA A 537 -20.91 -31.15 -7.25
C ALA A 537 -19.79 -31.90 -6.50
N LEU A 538 -18.83 -31.17 -5.91
CA LEU A 538 -17.76 -31.74 -5.08
C LEU A 538 -18.34 -32.42 -3.82
N LEU A 539 -19.28 -31.76 -3.13
CA LEU A 539 -19.94 -32.30 -1.93
C LEU A 539 -20.76 -33.55 -2.24
N GLY A 540 -21.47 -33.55 -3.35
CA GLY A 540 -22.21 -34.71 -3.87
C GLY A 540 -21.32 -35.81 -4.48
N ARG A 541 -19.99 -35.61 -4.54
CA ARG A 541 -19.03 -36.49 -5.22
C ARG A 541 -19.38 -36.79 -6.68
N ARG A 542 -20.01 -35.81 -7.36
CA ARG A 542 -20.42 -35.88 -8.77
C ARG A 542 -19.34 -35.28 -9.66
N TYR A 543 -18.14 -35.88 -9.62
CA TYR A 543 -16.97 -35.37 -10.35
C TYR A 543 -17.15 -35.38 -11.87
N GLU A 544 -18.06 -36.20 -12.38
CA GLU A 544 -18.43 -36.22 -13.79
C GLU A 544 -19.06 -34.91 -14.30
N LEU A 545 -19.54 -34.05 -13.39
CA LEU A 545 -20.04 -32.70 -13.72
C LEU A 545 -18.92 -31.66 -13.85
N LEU A 546 -17.70 -32.00 -13.41
CA LEU A 546 -16.53 -31.12 -13.41
C LEU A 546 -15.74 -31.26 -14.71
N GLU A 547 -16.44 -31.12 -15.83
CA GLU A 547 -15.88 -31.22 -17.17
C GLU A 547 -14.94 -30.05 -17.52
N THR A 548 -14.22 -30.17 -18.63
CA THR A 548 -13.30 -29.14 -19.16
C THR A 548 -13.91 -27.73 -19.16
N SER A 549 -15.16 -27.60 -19.63
CA SER A 549 -15.83 -26.29 -19.70
C SER A 549 -16.07 -25.65 -18.33
N ALA A 550 -16.39 -26.45 -17.31
CA ALA A 550 -16.55 -26.00 -15.94
C ALA A 550 -15.19 -25.62 -15.32
N LEU A 551 -14.14 -26.41 -15.56
CA LEU A 551 -12.79 -26.11 -15.08
C LEU A 551 -12.23 -24.83 -15.71
N GLU A 552 -12.42 -24.61 -17.01
CA GLU A 552 -12.02 -23.39 -17.69
C GLU A 552 -12.78 -22.16 -17.16
N ALA A 553 -14.07 -22.32 -16.86
CA ALA A 553 -14.87 -21.26 -16.24
C ALA A 553 -14.37 -20.95 -14.81
N MET A 554 -14.08 -21.98 -14.01
CA MET A 554 -13.48 -21.82 -12.68
C MET A 554 -12.10 -21.16 -12.73
N ALA A 555 -11.28 -21.47 -13.74
CA ALA A 555 -9.98 -20.82 -13.95
C ALA A 555 -10.08 -19.34 -14.36
N ARG A 556 -11.22 -18.92 -14.96
CA ARG A 556 -11.50 -17.49 -15.19
C ARG A 556 -11.99 -16.83 -13.91
N VAL A 557 -12.94 -17.46 -13.21
CA VAL A 557 -13.53 -16.92 -11.99
C VAL A 557 -12.52 -16.84 -10.84
N SER A 558 -11.52 -17.73 -10.79
CA SER A 558 -10.45 -17.70 -9.78
C SER A 558 -9.62 -16.41 -9.77
N GLN A 559 -9.67 -15.62 -10.85
CA GLN A 559 -8.98 -14.35 -11.01
C GLN A 559 -9.82 -13.14 -10.55
N LEU A 560 -11.09 -13.33 -10.21
CA LEU A 560 -11.98 -12.26 -9.75
C LEU A 560 -11.77 -11.96 -8.25
N PRO A 561 -11.91 -10.71 -7.79
CA PRO A 561 -11.66 -10.34 -6.39
C PRO A 561 -12.50 -11.11 -5.36
N HIS A 562 -13.77 -11.37 -5.64
CA HIS A 562 -14.67 -12.08 -4.73
C HIS A 562 -14.34 -13.58 -4.57
N ALA A 563 -13.46 -14.14 -5.42
CA ALA A 563 -13.04 -15.54 -5.33
C ALA A 563 -12.22 -15.84 -4.05
N ASP A 564 -11.70 -14.80 -3.39
CA ASP A 564 -10.95 -14.90 -2.14
C ASP A 564 -11.75 -15.53 -0.99
N LEU A 565 -13.07 -15.27 -0.94
CA LEU A 565 -13.97 -15.88 0.06
C LEU A 565 -14.14 -17.40 -0.13
N TYR A 566 -13.84 -17.91 -1.32
CA TYR A 566 -14.06 -19.31 -1.71
C TYR A 566 -12.77 -20.04 -2.07
N ASP A 567 -11.60 -19.57 -1.61
CA ASP A 567 -10.30 -20.18 -1.91
C ASP A 567 -10.26 -21.69 -1.59
N ASN A 568 -10.90 -22.09 -0.49
CA ASN A 568 -11.02 -23.48 -0.06
C ASN A 568 -11.73 -24.36 -1.11
N VAL A 569 -12.74 -23.84 -1.82
CA VAL A 569 -13.46 -24.56 -2.88
C VAL A 569 -12.52 -24.79 -4.07
N PHE A 570 -11.75 -23.79 -4.47
CA PHE A 570 -10.77 -23.93 -5.55
C PHE A 570 -9.68 -24.95 -5.19
N ARG A 571 -9.16 -24.93 -3.96
CA ARG A 571 -8.19 -25.93 -3.50
C ARG A 571 -8.78 -27.33 -3.43
N TRP A 572 -10.02 -27.46 -2.97
CA TRP A 572 -10.71 -28.74 -2.93
C TRP A 572 -10.97 -29.29 -4.34
N LEU A 573 -11.40 -28.44 -5.28
CA LEU A 573 -11.58 -28.78 -6.69
C LEU A 573 -10.30 -29.38 -7.28
N VAL A 574 -9.18 -28.67 -7.13
CA VAL A 574 -7.90 -29.14 -7.65
C VAL A 574 -7.49 -30.43 -6.95
N GLY A 575 -7.53 -30.49 -5.62
CA GLY A 575 -7.18 -31.69 -4.85
C GLY A 575 -8.01 -32.92 -5.21
N ALA A 576 -9.30 -32.75 -5.49
CA ALA A 576 -10.19 -33.84 -5.89
C ALA A 576 -9.87 -34.40 -7.28
N LEU A 577 -9.39 -33.56 -8.20
CA LEU A 577 -9.13 -33.92 -9.60
C LEU A 577 -7.65 -34.24 -9.90
N SER A 578 -6.72 -33.86 -9.01
CA SER A 578 -5.29 -34.13 -9.09
C SER A 578 -4.88 -35.57 -8.74
N VAL A 579 -5.82 -36.53 -8.79
CA VAL A 579 -5.56 -37.96 -8.60
C VAL A 579 -5.05 -38.56 -9.91
N ASP A 580 -3.97 -39.35 -9.88
CA ASP A 580 -3.29 -39.85 -11.09
C ASP A 580 -4.21 -40.60 -12.08
N SER A 581 -5.26 -41.29 -11.61
CA SER A 581 -6.25 -41.95 -12.46
C SER A 581 -7.22 -40.96 -13.12
N VAL A 582 -7.69 -39.97 -12.37
CA VAL A 582 -8.61 -38.92 -12.84
C VAL A 582 -7.90 -37.99 -13.81
N LEU A 583 -6.69 -37.55 -13.47
CA LEU A 583 -5.88 -36.65 -14.29
C LEU A 583 -5.61 -37.21 -15.69
N ARG A 584 -5.44 -38.53 -15.83
CA ARG A 584 -5.27 -39.21 -17.14
C ARG A 584 -6.54 -39.21 -18.00
N THR A 585 -7.70 -39.11 -17.38
CA THR A 585 -9.00 -39.08 -18.07
C THR A 585 -9.44 -37.67 -18.43
N LEU A 586 -8.85 -36.64 -17.82
CA LEU A 586 -9.13 -35.24 -18.15
C LEU A 586 -8.56 -34.88 -19.52
N GLU A 587 -9.32 -34.07 -20.27
CA GLU A 587 -8.81 -33.47 -21.48
C GLU A 587 -7.65 -32.50 -21.17
N PRO A 588 -6.71 -32.27 -22.11
CA PRO A 588 -5.57 -31.39 -21.88
C PRO A 588 -5.92 -29.98 -21.39
N ALA A 589 -7.04 -29.41 -21.88
CA ALA A 589 -7.53 -28.10 -21.46
C ALA A 589 -8.04 -28.11 -20.01
N GLY A 590 -8.69 -29.19 -19.57
CA GLY A 590 -9.14 -29.35 -18.19
C GLY A 590 -7.98 -29.47 -17.21
N ALA A 591 -6.97 -30.29 -17.54
CA ALA A 591 -5.74 -30.37 -16.75
C ALA A 591 -5.03 -29.00 -16.69
N TYR A 592 -4.91 -28.30 -17.82
CA TYR A 592 -4.33 -26.95 -17.85
C TYR A 592 -5.09 -25.96 -16.95
N ALA A 593 -6.42 -26.04 -16.89
CA ALA A 593 -7.23 -25.18 -16.03
C ALA A 593 -6.92 -25.38 -14.54
N LEU A 594 -6.59 -26.60 -14.08
CA LEU A 594 -6.18 -26.86 -12.70
C LEU A 594 -4.92 -26.06 -12.31
N LEU A 595 -3.91 -26.05 -13.19
CA LEU A 595 -2.69 -25.26 -12.95
C LEU A 595 -2.99 -23.75 -12.92
N ARG A 596 -3.88 -23.27 -13.80
CA ARG A 596 -4.30 -21.86 -13.82
C ARG A 596 -5.01 -21.45 -12.54
N ILE A 597 -5.87 -22.33 -12.01
CA ILE A 597 -6.54 -22.11 -10.72
C ILE A 597 -5.47 -21.96 -9.62
N LEU A 598 -4.54 -22.91 -9.48
CA LEU A 598 -3.49 -22.84 -8.46
C LEU A 598 -2.62 -21.58 -8.58
N LEU A 599 -2.26 -21.18 -9.80
CA LEU A 599 -1.48 -19.97 -10.05
C LEU A 599 -2.27 -18.71 -9.67
N ALA A 600 -3.52 -18.57 -10.14
CA ALA A 600 -4.38 -17.43 -9.84
C ALA A 600 -4.67 -17.29 -8.34
N ARG A 601 -4.86 -18.43 -7.64
CA ARG A 601 -5.13 -18.49 -6.20
C ARG A 601 -3.86 -18.41 -5.33
N ARG A 602 -2.70 -18.11 -5.93
CA ARG A 602 -1.41 -17.95 -5.24
C ARG A 602 -0.99 -19.18 -4.41
N ALA A 603 -1.46 -20.36 -4.79
CA ALA A 603 -1.11 -21.63 -4.17
C ALA A 603 0.21 -22.18 -4.75
N PHE A 604 1.29 -21.39 -4.69
CA PHE A 604 2.55 -21.68 -5.39
C PHE A 604 3.23 -23.01 -4.99
N PRO A 605 3.22 -23.45 -3.72
CA PRO A 605 3.73 -24.77 -3.36
C PRO A 605 2.94 -25.90 -4.02
N ASP A 606 1.62 -25.80 -4.01
CA ASP A 606 0.72 -26.79 -4.63
C ASP A 606 0.89 -26.78 -6.16
N LEU A 607 1.05 -25.60 -6.76
CA LEU A 607 1.34 -25.43 -8.18
C LEU A 607 2.64 -26.16 -8.58
N ALA A 608 3.72 -26.01 -7.83
CA ALA A 608 4.99 -26.68 -8.13
C ALA A 608 4.83 -28.21 -8.12
N GLN A 609 4.14 -28.75 -7.12
CA GLN A 609 3.86 -30.18 -7.02
C GLN A 609 2.99 -30.68 -8.17
N GLU A 610 1.95 -29.92 -8.52
CA GLU A 610 1.04 -30.32 -9.58
C GLU A 610 1.67 -30.20 -10.97
N MET A 611 2.54 -29.21 -11.19
CA MET A 611 3.41 -29.13 -12.36
C MET A 611 4.30 -30.37 -12.48
N LEU A 612 4.94 -30.82 -11.40
CA LEU A 612 5.73 -32.05 -11.41
C LEU A 612 4.88 -33.29 -11.68
N ARG A 613 3.67 -33.35 -11.13
CA ARG A 613 2.72 -34.44 -11.41
C ARG A 613 2.32 -34.46 -12.88
N HIS A 614 1.96 -33.32 -13.46
CA HIS A 614 1.62 -33.20 -14.88
C HIS A 614 2.80 -33.61 -15.77
N ALA A 615 4.00 -33.13 -15.46
CA ALA A 615 5.22 -33.49 -16.18
C ALA A 615 5.47 -35.01 -16.18
N ARG A 616 5.16 -35.70 -15.07
CA ARG A 616 5.33 -37.15 -14.92
C ARG A 616 4.20 -37.95 -15.58
N ILE A 617 2.95 -37.57 -15.33
CA ILE A 617 1.76 -38.38 -15.67
C ILE A 617 1.28 -38.12 -17.10
N LEU A 618 1.21 -36.85 -17.51
CA LEU A 618 0.66 -36.44 -18.81
C LEU A 618 1.75 -36.27 -19.87
N TYR A 619 2.94 -35.82 -19.47
CA TYR A 619 4.01 -35.44 -20.39
C TYR A 619 5.31 -36.25 -20.20
N GLY A 620 5.25 -37.43 -19.57
CA GLY A 620 6.43 -38.21 -19.19
C GLY A 620 7.29 -38.71 -20.37
N ALA A 621 6.72 -38.81 -21.59
CA ALA A 621 7.46 -39.16 -22.79
C ALA A 621 8.38 -38.01 -23.25
N VAL A 622 9.59 -38.34 -23.71
CA VAL A 622 10.61 -37.35 -24.12
C VAL A 622 10.07 -36.39 -25.19
N GLU A 623 9.31 -36.90 -26.16
CA GLU A 623 8.72 -36.09 -27.25
C GLU A 623 7.71 -35.05 -26.74
N LEU A 624 7.06 -35.31 -25.61
CA LEU A 624 6.02 -34.44 -25.03
C LEU A 624 6.59 -33.33 -24.13
N GLN A 625 7.88 -33.38 -23.79
CA GLN A 625 8.52 -32.38 -22.93
C GLN A 625 8.53 -30.99 -23.56
N LYS A 626 8.63 -30.88 -24.89
CA LYS A 626 8.52 -29.59 -25.61
C LYS A 626 7.11 -29.01 -25.51
N THR A 627 6.08 -29.85 -25.66
CA THR A 627 4.67 -29.47 -25.50
C THR A 627 4.41 -28.99 -24.07
N TYR A 628 4.95 -29.70 -23.08
CA TYR A 628 4.84 -29.30 -21.68
C TYR A 628 5.51 -27.94 -21.40
N ALA A 629 6.72 -27.72 -21.92
CA ALA A 629 7.41 -26.45 -21.79
C ALA A 629 6.60 -25.28 -22.40
N ALA A 630 6.01 -25.48 -23.58
CA ALA A 630 5.13 -24.49 -24.20
C ALA A 630 3.87 -24.20 -23.37
N LEU A 631 3.27 -25.24 -22.77
CA LEU A 631 2.12 -25.11 -21.86
C LEU A 631 2.48 -24.30 -20.61
N VAL A 632 3.67 -24.52 -20.02
CA VAL A 632 4.13 -23.75 -18.84
C VAL A 632 4.38 -22.28 -19.19
N ARG A 633 4.93 -21.97 -20.36
CA ARG A 633 5.02 -20.57 -20.82
C ARG A 633 3.64 -19.94 -20.92
N ARG A 634 2.70 -20.66 -21.53
CA ARG A 634 1.32 -20.21 -21.71
C ARG A 634 0.62 -19.94 -20.37
N LEU A 635 0.85 -20.80 -19.37
CA LEU A 635 0.29 -20.69 -18.01
C LEU A 635 0.57 -19.32 -17.38
N PHE A 636 1.85 -18.92 -17.36
CA PHE A 636 2.29 -17.63 -16.80
C PHE A 636 1.96 -16.45 -17.72
N PHE A 637 1.76 -16.70 -19.01
CA PHE A 637 1.33 -15.67 -19.96
C PHE A 637 -0.16 -15.31 -19.82
N GLU A 638 -1.04 -16.30 -19.67
CA GLU A 638 -2.50 -16.15 -19.64
C GLU A 638 -3.09 -15.97 -18.22
N THR A 639 -2.26 -16.01 -17.18
CA THR A 639 -2.70 -15.87 -15.78
C THR A 639 -1.99 -14.68 -15.14
N PRO A 640 -2.56 -13.47 -15.22
CA PRO A 640 -1.96 -12.26 -14.69
C PRO A 640 -1.80 -12.34 -13.17
N LEU A 641 -0.63 -11.95 -12.68
CA LEU A 641 -0.34 -11.83 -11.24
C LEU A 641 0.24 -10.45 -10.93
N PRO A 642 0.05 -9.95 -9.70
CA PRO A 642 0.89 -8.87 -9.17
C PRO A 642 2.38 -9.22 -9.30
N HIS A 643 3.25 -8.22 -9.47
CA HIS A 643 4.67 -8.47 -9.72
C HIS A 643 5.35 -9.19 -8.54
N ASP A 644 5.01 -8.85 -7.30
CA ASP A 644 5.58 -9.50 -6.10
C ASP A 644 5.15 -10.98 -5.99
N ASP A 645 3.90 -11.26 -6.36
CA ASP A 645 3.37 -12.62 -6.46
C ASP A 645 4.04 -13.40 -7.60
N THR A 646 4.36 -12.73 -8.72
CA THR A 646 5.09 -13.34 -9.85
C THR A 646 6.50 -13.76 -9.44
N ILE A 647 7.23 -12.89 -8.75
CA ILE A 647 8.58 -13.20 -8.22
C ILE A 647 8.47 -14.36 -7.23
N SER A 648 7.48 -14.32 -6.34
CA SER A 648 7.24 -15.36 -5.35
C SER A 648 6.93 -16.71 -6.03
N ALA A 649 6.05 -16.73 -7.02
CA ALA A 649 5.68 -17.92 -7.77
C ALA A 649 6.91 -18.58 -8.42
N LEU A 650 7.73 -17.81 -9.14
CA LEU A 650 8.94 -18.32 -9.80
C LEU A 650 9.95 -18.89 -8.79
N ARG A 651 10.12 -18.22 -7.64
CA ARG A 651 10.98 -18.72 -6.56
C ARG A 651 10.46 -20.03 -5.95
N TYR A 652 9.14 -20.16 -5.77
CA TYR A 652 8.54 -21.40 -5.28
C TYR A 652 8.65 -22.54 -6.29
N LEU A 653 8.57 -22.27 -7.59
CA LEU A 653 8.80 -23.30 -8.61
C LEU A 653 10.25 -23.81 -8.57
N ASP A 654 11.22 -22.91 -8.45
CA ASP A 654 12.64 -23.25 -8.34
C ASP A 654 12.92 -24.09 -7.08
N ALA A 655 12.48 -23.59 -5.91
CA ALA A 655 12.60 -24.31 -4.64
C ALA A 655 11.80 -25.62 -4.61
N GLY A 656 10.72 -25.71 -5.36
CA GLY A 656 9.86 -26.89 -5.51
C GLY A 656 10.46 -27.98 -6.40
N GLY A 657 11.63 -27.75 -7.02
CA GLY A 657 12.32 -28.73 -7.86
C GLY A 657 11.78 -28.84 -9.28
N VAL A 658 11.08 -27.81 -9.78
CA VAL A 658 10.68 -27.76 -11.19
C VAL A 658 11.93 -27.73 -12.07
N LYS A 659 11.97 -28.63 -13.07
CA LYS A 659 13.15 -28.77 -13.94
C LYS A 659 13.50 -27.44 -14.66
N PRO A 660 14.78 -27.21 -15.01
CA PRO A 660 15.24 -25.96 -15.59
C PRO A 660 14.49 -25.49 -16.85
N LEU A 661 14.09 -26.39 -17.76
CA LEU A 661 13.37 -26.00 -18.98
C LEU A 661 11.95 -25.44 -18.68
N PRO A 662 11.05 -26.16 -17.98
CA PRO A 662 9.79 -25.59 -17.53
C PRO A 662 9.94 -24.32 -16.70
N LEU A 663 10.94 -24.25 -15.82
CA LEU A 663 11.21 -23.05 -15.03
C LEU A 663 11.57 -21.86 -15.93
N ALA A 664 12.49 -22.04 -16.89
CA ALA A 664 12.82 -21.01 -17.87
C ALA A 664 11.58 -20.54 -18.65
N MET A 665 10.71 -21.48 -19.05
CA MET A 665 9.47 -21.15 -19.75
C MET A 665 8.47 -20.38 -18.88
N ALA A 666 8.39 -20.68 -17.59
CA ALA A 666 7.60 -19.89 -16.63
C ALA A 666 8.12 -18.45 -16.55
N HIS A 667 9.45 -18.26 -16.44
CA HIS A 667 10.07 -16.93 -16.48
C HIS A 667 9.73 -16.17 -17.78
N PHE A 668 9.87 -16.82 -18.94
CA PHE A 668 9.50 -16.19 -20.23
C PHE A 668 8.01 -15.83 -20.31
N GLY A 669 7.13 -16.70 -19.81
CA GLY A 669 5.69 -16.43 -19.77
C GLY A 669 5.36 -15.22 -18.90
N ALA A 670 5.94 -15.17 -17.69
CA ALA A 670 5.77 -14.09 -16.74
C ALA A 670 6.30 -12.74 -17.25
N LEU A 671 7.52 -12.74 -17.81
CA LEU A 671 8.13 -11.53 -18.36
C LEU A 671 7.35 -11.02 -19.58
N ALA A 672 6.90 -11.92 -20.46
CA ALA A 672 6.08 -11.53 -21.61
C ALA A 672 4.71 -10.96 -21.20
N GLN A 673 4.05 -11.57 -20.20
CA GLN A 673 2.78 -11.09 -19.65
C GLN A 673 2.91 -9.67 -19.09
N ALA A 674 3.97 -9.43 -18.32
CA ALA A 674 4.28 -8.14 -17.72
C ALA A 674 4.93 -7.15 -18.70
N ARG A 675 4.94 -7.48 -20.01
CA ARG A 675 5.52 -6.69 -21.10
C ARG A 675 6.97 -6.27 -20.84
N TRP A 676 7.75 -7.16 -20.24
CA TRP A 676 9.16 -6.95 -19.92
C TRP A 676 9.40 -5.70 -19.06
N THR A 677 8.57 -5.51 -18.03
CA THR A 677 8.68 -4.40 -17.07
C THR A 677 9.98 -4.44 -16.24
N GLU A 678 10.46 -3.27 -15.82
CA GLU A 678 11.66 -3.15 -14.98
C GLU A 678 11.48 -3.74 -13.58
N ARG A 679 10.24 -3.79 -13.08
CA ARG A 679 9.94 -4.38 -11.76
C ARG A 679 10.29 -5.87 -11.68
N LEU A 680 10.38 -6.57 -12.82
CA LEU A 680 10.77 -7.98 -12.90
C LEU A 680 12.22 -8.16 -13.39
N HIS A 681 13.06 -7.15 -13.29
CA HIS A 681 14.45 -7.21 -13.75
C HIS A 681 15.24 -8.36 -13.10
N GLU A 682 15.06 -8.58 -11.80
CA GLU A 682 15.67 -9.71 -11.09
C GLU A 682 15.27 -11.05 -11.70
N SER A 683 13.99 -11.21 -12.09
CA SER A 683 13.53 -12.43 -12.79
C SER A 683 14.17 -12.61 -14.16
N ALA A 684 14.53 -11.54 -14.87
CA ALA A 684 15.25 -11.61 -16.15
C ALA A 684 16.74 -11.98 -15.95
N ILE A 685 17.39 -11.47 -14.89
CA ILE A 685 18.75 -11.87 -14.50
C ILE A 685 18.78 -13.35 -14.08
N ASN A 686 17.80 -13.78 -13.29
CA ASN A 686 17.68 -15.18 -12.86
C ASN A 686 17.47 -16.11 -14.06
N LEU A 687 16.62 -15.72 -15.02
CA LEU A 687 16.46 -16.44 -16.28
C LEU A 687 17.76 -16.52 -17.09
N THR A 688 18.49 -15.41 -17.21
CA THR A 688 19.79 -15.38 -17.92
C THR A 688 20.80 -16.30 -17.24
N THR A 689 20.83 -16.29 -15.91
CA THR A 689 21.69 -17.15 -15.10
C THR A 689 21.32 -18.62 -15.20
N LEU A 690 20.02 -18.94 -15.20
CA LEU A 690 19.52 -20.29 -15.40
C LEU A 690 19.95 -20.84 -16.78
N LEU A 691 19.77 -20.06 -17.84
CA LEU A 691 20.14 -20.48 -19.20
C LEU A 691 21.66 -20.63 -19.37
N ALA A 692 22.45 -19.73 -18.76
CA ALA A 692 23.91 -19.82 -18.78
C ALA A 692 24.43 -21.06 -18.01
N SER A 693 23.78 -21.40 -16.89
CA SER A 693 24.15 -22.58 -16.08
C SER A 693 23.75 -23.91 -16.73
N TYR A 694 22.75 -23.90 -17.61
CA TYR A 694 22.26 -25.10 -18.30
C TYR A 694 22.21 -24.92 -19.83
N PRO A 695 23.35 -24.99 -20.55
CA PRO A 695 23.41 -24.76 -22.00
C PRO A 695 22.51 -25.70 -22.84
N ALA A 696 22.33 -26.95 -22.38
CA ALA A 696 21.41 -27.90 -23.02
C ALA A 696 19.94 -27.48 -22.97
N VAL A 697 19.57 -26.59 -22.03
CA VAL A 697 18.24 -25.98 -21.97
C VAL A 697 18.13 -24.85 -22.99
N ALA A 698 19.16 -24.02 -23.12
CA ALA A 698 19.17 -22.92 -24.09
C ALA A 698 18.99 -23.41 -25.54
N SER A 699 19.50 -24.60 -25.88
CA SER A 699 19.37 -25.18 -27.23
C SER A 699 17.95 -25.63 -27.60
N VAL A 700 17.09 -25.88 -26.61
CA VAL A 700 15.69 -26.29 -26.83
C VAL A 700 14.68 -25.16 -26.60
N VAL A 701 15.12 -24.02 -26.06
CA VAL A 701 14.32 -22.80 -25.91
C VAL A 701 14.03 -22.22 -27.31
N PRO A 702 12.79 -21.76 -27.59
CA PRO A 702 12.49 -21.11 -28.86
C PRO A 702 13.39 -19.88 -29.10
N PRO A 703 14.01 -19.72 -30.29
CA PRO A 703 14.92 -18.61 -30.57
C PRO A 703 14.30 -17.22 -30.36
N ALA A 704 12.99 -17.08 -30.59
CA ALA A 704 12.26 -15.85 -30.33
C ALA A 704 12.34 -15.42 -28.85
N CYS A 705 12.27 -16.36 -27.91
CA CYS A 705 12.39 -16.08 -26.47
C CYS A 705 13.78 -15.52 -26.12
N LEU A 706 14.84 -16.16 -26.64
CA LEU A 706 16.22 -15.70 -26.41
C LEU A 706 16.44 -14.29 -26.99
N MET A 707 15.83 -14.00 -28.14
CA MET A 707 15.86 -12.65 -28.73
C MET A 707 15.09 -11.63 -27.90
N GLU A 708 13.91 -11.96 -27.36
CA GLU A 708 13.15 -11.06 -26.48
C GLU A 708 13.96 -10.72 -25.21
N LEU A 709 14.63 -11.71 -24.61
CA LEU A 709 15.50 -11.51 -23.45
C LEU A 709 16.73 -10.65 -23.80
N LEU A 710 17.34 -10.90 -24.96
CA LEU A 710 18.46 -10.10 -25.43
C LEU A 710 18.04 -8.64 -25.69
N GLU A 711 16.91 -8.43 -26.36
CA GLU A 711 16.34 -7.11 -26.61
C GLU A 711 16.07 -6.36 -25.30
N TYR A 712 15.55 -7.05 -24.29
CA TYR A 712 15.31 -6.47 -22.96
C TYR A 712 16.59 -5.93 -22.32
N HIS A 713 17.64 -6.75 -22.20
CA HIS A 713 18.91 -6.32 -21.59
C HIS A 713 19.61 -5.25 -22.43
N THR A 714 19.52 -5.35 -23.74
CA THR A 714 20.06 -4.35 -24.68
C THR A 714 19.39 -2.99 -24.52
N ARG A 715 18.05 -2.94 -24.44
CA ARG A 715 17.31 -1.67 -24.22
C ARG A 715 17.73 -0.98 -22.93
N ARG A 716 18.11 -1.77 -21.91
CA ARG A 716 18.62 -1.29 -20.62
C ARG A 716 20.11 -0.93 -20.63
N ARG A 717 20.82 -1.20 -21.74
CA ARG A 717 22.27 -1.05 -21.85
C ARG A 717 23.03 -1.86 -20.79
N ASP A 718 22.49 -3.02 -20.40
CA ASP A 718 23.15 -3.96 -19.50
C ASP A 718 24.08 -4.87 -20.31
N LEU A 719 25.33 -4.44 -20.47
CA LEU A 719 26.33 -5.14 -21.27
C LEU A 719 26.62 -6.55 -20.73
N VAL A 720 26.62 -6.74 -19.41
CA VAL A 720 26.99 -8.02 -18.80
C VAL A 720 25.93 -9.06 -19.12
N GLU A 721 24.67 -8.76 -18.84
CA GLU A 721 23.57 -9.70 -19.07
C GLU A 721 23.25 -9.85 -20.56
N SER A 722 23.36 -8.78 -21.37
CA SER A 722 23.19 -8.91 -22.83
C SER A 722 24.24 -9.83 -23.44
N MET A 723 25.50 -9.75 -22.99
CA MET A 723 26.56 -10.65 -23.43
C MET A 723 26.30 -12.09 -23.03
N ARG A 724 25.86 -12.34 -21.78
CA ARG A 724 25.53 -13.70 -21.31
C ARG A 724 24.43 -14.36 -22.12
N VAL A 725 23.43 -13.60 -22.58
CA VAL A 725 22.41 -14.13 -23.50
C VAL A 725 22.99 -14.32 -24.90
N ALA A 726 23.78 -13.35 -25.39
CA ALA A 726 24.38 -13.40 -26.71
C ALA A 726 25.28 -14.64 -26.90
N THR A 727 26.02 -15.09 -25.88
CA THR A 727 26.88 -16.28 -25.98
C THR A 727 26.10 -17.58 -26.22
N LEU A 728 24.80 -17.62 -25.93
CA LEU A 728 23.94 -18.79 -26.16
C LEU A 728 23.47 -18.91 -27.62
N LEU A 729 23.41 -17.79 -28.34
CA LEU A 729 22.83 -17.73 -29.69
C LEU A 729 23.66 -18.43 -30.78
N PRO A 730 25.01 -18.38 -30.81
CA PRO A 730 25.82 -19.03 -31.85
C PRO A 730 25.50 -20.49 -32.11
N GLN A 731 25.34 -21.29 -31.05
CA GLN A 731 25.05 -22.73 -31.19
C GLN A 731 23.62 -22.97 -31.68
N VAL A 732 22.67 -22.17 -31.18
CA VAL A 732 21.26 -22.21 -31.63
C VAL A 732 21.16 -21.80 -33.10
N ALA A 733 21.90 -20.78 -33.51
CA ALA A 733 21.94 -20.31 -34.89
C ALA A 733 22.61 -21.31 -35.82
N ALA A 734 23.72 -21.95 -35.40
CA ALA A 734 24.43 -22.92 -36.23
C ALA A 734 23.54 -24.11 -36.61
N SER A 735 22.71 -24.60 -35.67
CA SER A 735 21.78 -25.71 -35.93
C SER A 735 20.57 -25.31 -36.81
N ALA A 736 20.29 -24.02 -36.96
CA ALA A 736 19.16 -23.49 -37.73
C ALA A 736 19.48 -23.13 -39.20
N GLY A 737 20.73 -23.32 -39.65
CA GLY A 737 21.15 -23.02 -41.02
C GLY A 737 20.94 -21.55 -41.42
N ASP A 738 20.30 -21.30 -42.57
CA ASP A 738 20.15 -19.95 -43.13
C ASP A 738 19.28 -19.04 -42.25
N GLN A 739 18.29 -19.62 -41.55
CA GLN A 739 17.49 -18.90 -40.55
C GLN A 739 18.35 -18.47 -39.35
N GLY A 740 19.39 -19.25 -39.04
CA GLY A 740 20.38 -18.92 -38.02
C GLY A 740 21.24 -17.71 -38.36
N THR A 741 21.62 -17.54 -39.62
CA THR A 741 22.37 -16.35 -40.06
C THR A 741 21.55 -15.08 -39.84
N ALA A 742 20.26 -15.09 -40.16
CA ALA A 742 19.35 -13.96 -39.92
C ALA A 742 19.22 -13.63 -38.41
N LEU A 743 19.15 -14.67 -37.57
CA LEU A 743 19.11 -14.52 -36.11
C LEU A 743 20.35 -13.80 -35.57
N ILE A 744 21.54 -14.23 -36.01
CA ILE A 744 22.82 -13.65 -35.58
C ILE A 744 22.99 -12.21 -36.10
N VAL A 745 22.56 -11.91 -37.34
CA VAL A 745 22.52 -10.54 -37.86
C VAL A 745 21.66 -9.64 -36.99
N LYS A 746 20.48 -10.12 -36.55
CA LYS A 746 19.61 -9.35 -35.65
C LYS A 746 20.28 -9.13 -34.30
N ALA A 747 20.87 -10.17 -33.70
CA ALA A 747 21.56 -10.07 -32.41
C ALA A 747 22.79 -9.15 -32.45
N PHE A 748 23.52 -9.12 -33.57
CA PHE A 748 24.61 -8.19 -33.81
C PHE A 748 24.13 -6.74 -33.79
N ARG A 749 23.08 -6.42 -34.55
CA ARG A 749 22.52 -5.05 -34.63
C ARG A 749 22.02 -4.52 -33.30
N LEU A 750 21.58 -5.40 -32.40
CA LEU A 750 21.19 -5.01 -31.04
C LEU A 750 22.38 -4.48 -30.23
N HIS A 751 23.60 -4.94 -30.47
CA HIS A 751 24.80 -4.51 -29.74
C HIS A 751 25.54 -3.32 -30.41
N ASP A 752 24.92 -2.62 -31.35
CA ASP A 752 25.51 -1.49 -32.06
C ASP A 752 25.20 -0.13 -31.39
N TRP A 753 25.65 0.05 -30.15
CA TRP A 753 25.38 1.27 -29.38
C TRP A 753 26.59 1.86 -28.62
N ASP A 754 27.63 1.09 -28.33
CA ASP A 754 28.91 1.61 -27.83
C ASP A 754 30.10 0.73 -28.26
N ARG A 755 31.34 1.18 -27.99
CA ARG A 755 32.56 0.44 -28.41
C ARG A 755 32.68 -0.95 -27.75
N PRO A 756 32.47 -1.12 -26.43
CA PRO A 756 32.48 -2.44 -25.80
C PRO A 756 31.43 -3.40 -26.37
N ALA A 757 30.19 -2.94 -26.60
CA ALA A 757 29.12 -3.74 -27.18
C ALA A 757 29.42 -4.11 -28.64
N GLN A 758 29.98 -3.20 -29.44
CA GLN A 758 30.44 -3.49 -30.80
C GLN A 758 31.53 -4.56 -30.83
N ALA A 759 32.47 -4.53 -29.87
CA ALA A 759 33.50 -5.56 -29.74
C ALA A 759 32.89 -6.92 -29.37
N ALA A 760 31.93 -6.94 -28.43
CA ALA A 760 31.18 -8.15 -28.08
C ALA A 760 30.32 -8.68 -29.24
N ALA A 761 29.74 -7.78 -30.04
CA ALA A 761 28.98 -8.12 -31.23
C ALA A 761 29.85 -8.81 -32.28
N LEU A 762 31.08 -8.31 -32.49
CA LEU A 762 32.05 -9.00 -33.35
C LEU A 762 32.39 -10.39 -32.79
N ASP A 763 32.59 -10.52 -31.48
CA ASP A 763 32.89 -11.80 -30.85
C ASP A 763 31.73 -12.80 -30.98
N LEU A 764 30.48 -12.34 -30.93
CA LEU A 764 29.29 -13.13 -31.26
C LEU A 764 29.36 -13.70 -32.68
N LEU A 765 29.72 -12.89 -33.68
CA LEU A 765 29.87 -13.35 -35.06
C LEU A 765 30.99 -14.39 -35.17
N ARG A 766 32.12 -14.17 -34.49
CA ARG A 766 33.26 -15.11 -34.49
C ARG A 766 32.84 -16.46 -33.93
N ARG A 767 32.15 -16.48 -32.79
CA ARG A 767 31.63 -17.71 -32.17
C ARG A 767 30.64 -18.44 -33.09
N TYR A 768 29.78 -17.70 -33.79
CA TYR A 768 28.88 -18.30 -34.78
C TYR A 768 29.65 -18.94 -35.94
N ILE A 769 30.65 -18.25 -36.51
CA ILE A 769 31.50 -18.80 -37.55
C ILE A 769 32.28 -20.02 -37.07
N ARG A 770 32.67 -20.09 -35.79
CA ARG A 770 33.30 -21.28 -35.19
C ARG A 770 32.33 -22.45 -34.99
N ALA A 771 31.04 -22.19 -34.85
CA ALA A 771 30.02 -23.20 -34.59
C ALA A 771 29.39 -23.82 -35.86
N VAL A 772 29.43 -23.11 -37.01
CA VAL A 772 28.91 -23.60 -38.31
C VAL A 772 29.84 -24.68 -38.90
N ASP A 773 29.39 -25.58 -39.78
CA ASP A 773 30.31 -26.56 -40.41
C ASP A 773 31.35 -25.91 -41.37
N ASP A 774 32.51 -26.56 -41.55
CA ASP A 774 33.63 -26.03 -42.35
C ASP A 774 33.24 -25.67 -43.80
N GLU A 775 32.38 -26.48 -44.43
CA GLU A 775 31.91 -26.25 -45.81
C GLU A 775 31.04 -24.99 -45.93
N ARG A 776 30.37 -24.60 -44.84
CA ARG A 776 29.42 -23.48 -44.79
C ARG A 776 29.99 -22.22 -44.15
N ALA A 777 31.17 -22.31 -43.52
CA ALA A 777 31.77 -21.18 -42.80
C ALA A 777 32.06 -20.00 -43.74
N GLU A 778 32.61 -20.24 -44.94
CA GLU A 778 32.88 -19.18 -45.92
C GLU A 778 31.59 -18.56 -46.49
N GLU A 779 30.56 -19.37 -46.73
CA GLU A 779 29.24 -18.90 -47.16
C GLU A 779 28.59 -18.01 -46.10
N ALA A 780 28.68 -18.43 -44.83
CA ALA A 780 28.20 -17.66 -43.68
C ALA A 780 28.94 -16.31 -43.55
N VAL A 781 30.25 -16.27 -43.75
CA VAL A 781 31.02 -15.00 -43.78
C VAL A 781 30.51 -14.10 -44.90
N ASN A 782 30.36 -14.62 -46.13
CA ASN A 782 29.85 -13.84 -47.26
C ASN A 782 28.42 -13.32 -47.02
N ALA A 783 27.57 -14.11 -46.37
CA ALA A 783 26.22 -13.68 -45.98
C ALA A 783 26.25 -12.57 -44.92
N LEU A 784 27.07 -12.71 -43.87
CA LEU A 784 27.22 -11.71 -42.82
C LEU A 784 27.80 -10.39 -43.35
N VAL A 785 28.85 -10.45 -44.17
CA VAL A 785 29.48 -9.27 -44.79
C VAL A 785 28.46 -8.52 -45.65
N ARG A 786 27.68 -9.23 -46.48
CA ARG A 786 26.60 -8.62 -47.27
C ARG A 786 25.53 -7.94 -46.41
N ALA A 787 25.23 -8.49 -45.22
CA ALA A 787 24.15 -7.99 -44.36
C ALA A 787 24.58 -6.88 -43.39
N LEU A 788 25.88 -6.83 -43.02
CA LEU A 788 26.40 -6.00 -41.92
C LEU A 788 27.52 -5.04 -42.35
N GLY A 789 28.19 -5.27 -43.49
CA GLY A 789 29.19 -4.36 -44.06
C GLY A 789 30.56 -4.99 -44.34
N GLU A 790 31.30 -4.36 -45.27
CA GLU A 790 32.63 -4.79 -45.75
C GLU A 790 33.74 -4.74 -44.68
N ASN A 791 33.59 -3.90 -43.67
CA ASN A 791 34.54 -3.79 -42.55
C ASN A 791 34.67 -5.09 -41.73
N LEU A 792 33.69 -6.00 -41.81
CA LEU A 792 33.71 -7.29 -41.13
C LEU A 792 34.40 -8.40 -41.94
N ALA A 793 34.70 -8.17 -43.23
CA ALA A 793 35.28 -9.19 -44.09
C ALA A 793 36.62 -9.71 -43.56
N ALA A 794 37.58 -8.82 -43.28
CA ALA A 794 38.89 -9.21 -42.79
C ALA A 794 38.84 -9.92 -41.41
N PRO A 795 38.13 -9.40 -40.38
CA PRO A 795 37.96 -10.10 -39.11
C PRO A 795 37.37 -11.51 -39.22
N LEU A 796 36.29 -11.68 -39.97
CA LEU A 796 35.61 -12.98 -40.06
C LEU A 796 36.38 -13.97 -40.95
N MET A 797 37.07 -13.48 -41.99
CA MET A 797 38.01 -14.29 -42.76
C MET A 797 39.17 -14.81 -41.91
N ALA A 798 39.65 -14.01 -40.95
CA ALA A 798 40.68 -14.45 -40.01
C ALA A 798 40.15 -15.57 -39.11
N THR A 799 38.91 -15.47 -38.61
CA THR A 799 38.25 -16.54 -37.85
C THR A 799 38.15 -17.84 -38.65
N CYS A 800 37.70 -17.79 -39.91
CA CYS A 800 37.68 -18.96 -40.80
C CYS A 800 39.09 -19.55 -41.00
N ALA A 801 40.09 -18.71 -41.27
CA ALA A 801 41.45 -19.15 -41.53
C ALA A 801 42.08 -19.83 -40.31
N LEU A 802 41.94 -19.23 -39.12
CA LEU A 802 42.51 -19.78 -37.89
C LEU A 802 41.79 -21.06 -37.48
N ARG A 803 40.46 -21.13 -37.63
CA ARG A 803 39.74 -22.38 -37.42
C ARG A 803 40.22 -23.50 -38.36
N GLN A 804 40.41 -23.19 -39.65
CA GLN A 804 40.91 -24.17 -40.62
C GLN A 804 42.35 -24.61 -40.30
N MET A 805 43.19 -23.69 -39.81
CA MET A 805 44.55 -23.98 -39.33
C MET A 805 44.51 -24.94 -38.14
N MET A 806 43.59 -24.72 -37.20
CA MET A 806 43.38 -25.59 -36.03
C MET A 806 42.68 -26.91 -36.39
N GLY A 807 42.12 -27.03 -37.60
CA GLY A 807 41.44 -28.23 -38.06
C GLY A 807 40.14 -28.52 -37.31
N GLY A 808 39.43 -27.47 -36.89
CA GLY A 808 38.18 -27.54 -36.13
C GLY A 808 38.33 -27.74 -34.62
N GLU A 809 39.56 -27.91 -34.12
CA GLU A 809 39.85 -28.08 -32.69
C GLU A 809 39.75 -26.74 -31.93
N ASP A 810 39.50 -26.81 -30.62
CA ASP A 810 39.65 -25.65 -29.74
C ASP A 810 41.13 -25.26 -29.54
N LEU A 811 41.37 -24.07 -28.99
CA LEU A 811 42.73 -23.52 -28.88
C LEU A 811 43.64 -24.36 -27.98
N ALA A 812 43.11 -24.92 -26.89
CA ALA A 812 43.89 -25.72 -25.95
C ALA A 812 44.30 -27.07 -26.55
N SER A 813 43.37 -27.73 -27.23
CA SER A 813 43.61 -28.97 -27.97
C SER A 813 44.60 -28.72 -29.11
N TYR A 814 44.45 -27.62 -29.84
CA TYR A 814 45.41 -27.25 -30.88
C TYR A 814 46.81 -26.97 -30.33
N ALA A 815 46.93 -26.31 -29.17
CA ALA A 815 48.22 -26.07 -28.53
C ALA A 815 48.97 -27.38 -28.23
N LEU A 816 48.26 -28.42 -27.78
CA LEU A 816 48.85 -29.76 -27.58
C LEU A 816 49.32 -30.38 -28.90
N LEU A 817 48.51 -30.33 -29.96
CA LEU A 817 48.87 -30.86 -31.29
C LEU A 817 50.08 -30.11 -31.88
N LEU A 818 50.13 -28.80 -31.68
CA LEU A 818 51.23 -27.94 -32.11
C LEU A 818 52.51 -28.29 -31.36
N ASN A 819 52.45 -28.45 -30.04
CA ASN A 819 53.59 -28.83 -29.22
C ASN A 819 54.18 -30.18 -29.65
N VAL A 820 53.32 -31.20 -29.83
CA VAL A 820 53.74 -32.52 -30.34
C VAL A 820 54.46 -32.39 -31.69
N THR A 821 53.93 -31.56 -32.59
CA THR A 821 54.54 -31.31 -33.89
C THR A 821 55.91 -30.64 -33.75
N VAL A 822 56.01 -29.60 -32.92
CA VAL A 822 57.25 -28.84 -32.69
C VAL A 822 58.33 -29.74 -32.08
N GLU A 823 58.00 -30.53 -31.05
CA GLU A 823 58.96 -31.42 -30.40
C GLU A 823 59.42 -32.55 -31.33
N PHE A 824 58.51 -33.15 -32.11
CA PHE A 824 58.88 -34.18 -33.10
C PHE A 824 59.84 -33.63 -34.18
N LEU A 825 59.53 -32.45 -34.72
CA LEU A 825 60.39 -31.80 -35.72
C LEU A 825 61.72 -31.37 -35.12
N HIS A 826 61.73 -30.85 -33.90
CA HIS A 826 62.95 -30.47 -33.20
C HIS A 826 63.86 -31.67 -32.98
N ASP A 827 63.34 -32.77 -32.42
CA ASP A 827 64.12 -33.96 -32.10
C ASP A 827 64.75 -34.59 -33.35
N THR A 828 64.01 -34.61 -34.46
CA THR A 828 64.50 -35.14 -35.74
C THR A 828 65.40 -34.14 -36.49
N ALA A 829 65.28 -32.84 -36.24
CA ALA A 829 66.16 -31.81 -36.80
C ALA A 829 67.54 -31.78 -36.15
N VAL A 830 67.59 -31.84 -34.81
CA VAL A 830 68.82 -31.72 -34.02
C VAL A 830 69.88 -32.76 -34.38
N VAL A 831 69.46 -33.95 -34.81
CA VAL A 831 70.35 -35.05 -35.21
C VAL A 831 71.14 -34.75 -36.50
N TYR A 832 70.60 -33.91 -37.39
CA TYR A 832 71.19 -33.63 -38.71
C TYR A 832 71.76 -32.21 -38.83
N VAL A 833 72.01 -31.52 -37.72
CA VAL A 833 72.62 -30.18 -37.72
C VAL A 833 74.05 -30.21 -38.28
N ASP A 834 74.85 -31.21 -37.91
CA ASP A 834 76.18 -31.49 -38.51
C ASP A 834 76.15 -32.81 -39.29
N LYS A 835 76.33 -32.72 -40.61
CA LYS A 835 76.36 -33.87 -41.53
C LYS A 835 77.48 -34.88 -41.20
N ARG A 836 78.57 -34.44 -40.58
CA ARG A 836 79.71 -35.31 -40.24
C ARG A 836 79.37 -36.26 -39.10
N GLU A 837 78.52 -35.83 -38.19
CA GLU A 837 78.16 -36.55 -36.96
C GLU A 837 76.78 -37.22 -37.05
N ALA A 838 76.13 -37.19 -38.21
CA ALA A 838 74.87 -37.88 -38.46
C ALA A 838 74.98 -39.42 -38.25
N PRO A 839 73.96 -40.08 -37.67
CA PRO A 839 73.99 -41.50 -37.35
C PRO A 839 74.34 -42.39 -38.55
N GLY A 840 75.19 -43.39 -38.32
CA GLY A 840 75.56 -44.36 -39.35
C GLY A 840 74.40 -45.27 -39.76
N LEU A 841 74.46 -45.84 -40.97
CA LEU A 841 73.39 -46.67 -41.54
C LEU A 841 72.97 -47.84 -40.63
N LYS A 842 73.95 -48.54 -40.01
CA LYS A 842 73.67 -49.65 -39.09
C LYS A 842 72.94 -49.22 -37.82
N SER A 843 73.26 -48.03 -37.29
CA SER A 843 72.59 -47.48 -36.11
C SER A 843 71.12 -47.19 -36.41
N LEU A 844 70.87 -46.49 -37.53
CA LEU A 844 69.50 -46.14 -37.95
C LEU A 844 68.63 -47.37 -38.23
N LEU A 845 69.19 -48.41 -38.84
CA LEU A 845 68.47 -49.66 -39.06
C LEU A 845 68.16 -50.37 -37.73
N GLY A 846 69.11 -50.40 -36.79
CA GLY A 846 68.89 -50.95 -35.46
C GLY A 846 67.82 -50.20 -34.66
N ASP A 847 67.82 -48.87 -34.73
CA ASP A 847 66.80 -48.04 -34.09
C ASP A 847 65.40 -48.26 -34.70
N LEU A 848 65.33 -48.53 -36.01
CA LEU A 848 64.07 -48.84 -36.68
C LEU A 848 63.61 -50.30 -36.46
N ASP A 849 64.54 -51.23 -36.26
CA ASP A 849 64.25 -52.63 -35.92
C ASP A 849 63.62 -52.75 -34.53
N SER A 850 64.13 -51.98 -33.55
CA SER A 850 63.55 -51.91 -32.20
C SER A 850 62.14 -51.31 -32.21
N LEU A 851 61.85 -50.39 -33.15
CA LEU A 851 60.51 -49.81 -33.35
C LEU A 851 59.56 -50.74 -34.12
N ALA A 852 60.06 -51.57 -35.05
CA ALA A 852 59.20 -52.39 -35.91
C ALA A 852 58.46 -53.53 -35.18
N GLY A 853 58.95 -53.93 -34.00
CA GLY A 853 58.50 -55.11 -33.24
C GLY A 853 57.06 -55.11 -32.73
N GLY A 854 56.32 -53.99 -32.87
CA GLY A 854 54.94 -53.85 -32.38
C GLY A 854 53.94 -53.23 -33.36
N LEU A 855 54.28 -53.06 -34.64
CA LEU A 855 53.39 -52.45 -35.65
C LEU A 855 52.75 -53.50 -36.57
N THR A 856 51.47 -53.30 -36.90
CA THR A 856 50.77 -54.06 -37.97
C THR A 856 51.22 -53.62 -39.37
N ASP A 857 50.90 -54.37 -40.42
CA ASP A 857 51.23 -53.96 -41.80
C ASP A 857 50.51 -52.66 -42.20
N ASP A 858 49.26 -52.47 -41.75
CA ASP A 858 48.52 -51.23 -41.94
C ASP A 858 49.17 -50.05 -41.20
N ASP A 859 49.68 -50.27 -39.98
CA ASP A 859 50.38 -49.24 -39.22
C ASP A 859 51.73 -48.88 -39.85
N ARG A 860 52.46 -49.87 -40.38
CA ARG A 860 53.72 -49.64 -41.12
C ARG A 860 53.47 -48.84 -42.40
N ASP A 861 52.40 -49.16 -43.12
CA ASP A 861 52.00 -48.45 -44.35
C ASP A 861 51.56 -47.01 -44.04
N ALA A 862 50.77 -46.83 -42.97
CA ALA A 862 50.36 -45.52 -42.47
C ALA A 862 51.57 -44.68 -42.02
N LEU A 863 52.53 -45.26 -41.30
CA LEU A 863 53.74 -44.58 -40.86
C LEU A 863 54.61 -44.17 -42.06
N ALA A 864 54.81 -45.07 -43.01
CA ALA A 864 55.60 -44.81 -44.21
C ALA A 864 54.99 -43.67 -45.05
N ARG A 865 53.67 -43.71 -45.29
CA ARG A 865 52.96 -42.64 -45.99
C ARG A 865 53.00 -41.33 -45.20
N GLY A 866 52.78 -41.39 -43.89
CA GLY A 866 52.81 -40.22 -43.01
C GLY A 866 54.16 -39.50 -43.04
N MET A 867 55.27 -40.23 -42.97
CA MET A 867 56.62 -39.65 -43.04
C MET A 867 56.88 -38.92 -44.36
N LEU A 868 56.46 -39.50 -45.48
CA LEU A 868 56.58 -38.83 -46.78
C LEU A 868 55.70 -37.59 -46.87
N GLN A 869 54.46 -37.70 -46.40
CA GLN A 869 53.52 -36.57 -46.36
C GLN A 869 54.05 -35.44 -45.48
N LEU A 870 54.69 -35.76 -44.35
CA LEU A 870 55.31 -34.78 -43.46
C LEU A 870 56.42 -34.02 -44.18
N GLY A 871 57.34 -34.74 -44.84
CA GLY A 871 58.39 -34.13 -45.65
C GLY A 871 57.84 -33.23 -46.76
N ARG A 872 56.77 -33.67 -47.45
CA ARG A 872 56.10 -32.88 -48.50
C ARG A 872 55.41 -31.62 -47.94
N ALA A 873 54.82 -31.69 -46.75
CA ALA A 873 54.21 -30.54 -46.10
C ALA A 873 55.26 -29.49 -45.71
N ILE A 874 56.41 -29.93 -45.17
CA ILE A 874 57.57 -29.06 -44.88
C ILE A 874 58.12 -28.42 -46.15
N GLU A 875 58.28 -29.19 -47.24
CA GLU A 875 58.72 -28.68 -48.55
C GLU A 875 57.78 -27.60 -49.09
N ALA A 876 56.46 -27.84 -49.03
CA ALA A 876 55.47 -26.90 -49.52
C ALA A 876 55.53 -25.55 -48.77
N LEU A 877 55.63 -25.58 -47.43
CA LEU A 877 55.75 -24.39 -46.60
C LEU A 877 57.10 -23.68 -46.77
N GLY A 878 58.21 -24.44 -46.75
CA GLY A 878 59.56 -23.90 -46.89
C GLY A 878 59.83 -23.29 -48.28
N ARG A 879 59.33 -23.92 -49.35
CA ARG A 879 59.42 -23.37 -50.71
C ARG A 879 58.73 -22.01 -50.81
N ARG A 880 57.53 -21.85 -50.24
CA ARG A 880 56.83 -20.57 -50.19
C ARG A 880 57.62 -19.50 -49.44
N GLN A 881 58.28 -19.85 -48.34
CA GLN A 881 59.15 -18.92 -47.62
C GLN A 881 60.33 -18.47 -48.48
N LYS A 882 60.92 -19.38 -49.25
CA LYS A 882 62.04 -19.09 -50.15
C LYS A 882 61.62 -18.13 -51.27
N GLU A 883 60.45 -18.37 -51.89
CA GLU A 883 59.88 -17.55 -52.96
C GLU A 883 59.55 -16.13 -52.51
N THR A 884 59.05 -15.97 -51.27
CA THR A 884 58.57 -14.69 -50.73
C THR A 884 59.59 -13.97 -49.83
N ARG A 885 60.82 -14.50 -49.76
CA ARG A 885 61.87 -14.06 -48.83
C ARG A 885 62.24 -12.58 -49.03
N PRO A 886 62.16 -11.73 -47.99
CA PRO A 886 62.57 -10.34 -48.08
C PRO A 886 64.10 -10.18 -48.10
N ARG A 887 64.58 -9.06 -48.65
CA ARG A 887 66.03 -8.73 -48.72
C ARG A 887 66.71 -8.71 -47.34
N ASN A 888 66.03 -8.21 -46.31
CA ASN A 888 66.52 -8.22 -44.92
C ASN A 888 65.60 -9.06 -44.01
N LEU A 889 65.85 -10.36 -43.98
CA LEU A 889 65.04 -11.35 -43.26
C LEU A 889 64.93 -11.04 -41.75
N LYS A 890 66.03 -10.72 -41.08
CA LYS A 890 66.03 -10.47 -39.63
C LYS A 890 65.14 -9.28 -39.26
N SER A 891 65.27 -8.16 -40.00
CA SER A 891 64.43 -6.97 -39.76
C SER A 891 62.95 -7.22 -40.04
N HIS A 892 62.64 -8.02 -41.07
CA HIS A 892 61.27 -8.34 -41.42
C HIS A 892 60.62 -9.26 -40.37
N VAL A 893 61.34 -10.29 -39.92
CA VAL A 893 60.86 -11.20 -38.86
C VAL A 893 60.61 -10.44 -37.56
N GLN A 894 61.51 -9.54 -37.15
CA GLN A 894 61.29 -8.70 -35.98
C GLN A 894 60.05 -7.80 -36.14
N ALA A 895 59.85 -7.21 -37.32
CA ALA A 895 58.67 -6.42 -37.62
C ALA A 895 57.37 -7.25 -37.64
N LEU A 896 57.42 -8.54 -37.97
CA LEU A 896 56.27 -9.46 -37.85
C LEU A 896 55.92 -9.73 -36.39
N TYR A 897 56.92 -9.98 -35.52
CA TYR A 897 56.69 -10.18 -34.08
C TYR A 897 56.05 -8.95 -33.42
N GLU A 898 56.50 -7.76 -33.80
CA GLU A 898 55.95 -6.49 -33.32
C GLU A 898 54.58 -6.13 -33.95
N GLY A 899 54.11 -6.91 -34.94
CA GLY A 899 52.87 -6.65 -35.68
C GLY A 899 52.93 -5.44 -36.63
N LYS A 900 54.13 -5.01 -37.01
CA LYS A 900 54.38 -3.85 -37.90
C LYS A 900 54.53 -4.24 -39.38
N ALA A 901 54.70 -5.52 -39.69
CA ALA A 901 54.80 -6.03 -41.05
C ALA A 901 53.61 -6.92 -41.43
N GLN A 902 53.18 -6.85 -42.69
CA GLN A 902 52.14 -7.73 -43.23
C GLN A 902 52.69 -9.14 -43.49
N PRO A 903 51.95 -10.21 -43.13
CA PRO A 903 52.36 -11.58 -43.44
C PRO A 903 52.31 -11.82 -44.96
N LYS A 904 53.27 -12.57 -45.51
CA LYS A 904 53.30 -12.92 -46.94
C LYS A 904 53.03 -14.40 -47.21
N GLN A 905 53.17 -15.23 -46.19
CA GLN A 905 53.02 -16.67 -46.25
C GLN A 905 52.53 -17.23 -44.90
N ALA A 906 52.09 -18.49 -44.88
CA ALA A 906 51.55 -19.15 -43.68
C ALA A 906 52.49 -19.10 -42.46
N LEU A 907 53.81 -19.26 -42.67
CA LEU A 907 54.79 -19.19 -41.57
C LEU A 907 54.92 -17.78 -40.97
N ASP A 908 54.64 -16.71 -41.74
CA ASP A 908 54.62 -15.35 -41.21
C ASP A 908 53.39 -15.10 -40.34
N VAL A 909 52.25 -15.75 -40.65
CA VAL A 909 51.05 -15.71 -39.80
C VAL A 909 51.36 -16.30 -38.43
N LEU A 910 52.04 -17.45 -38.37
CA LEU A 910 52.48 -18.02 -37.08
C LEU A 910 53.38 -17.06 -36.29
N ARG A 911 54.31 -16.37 -36.97
CA ARG A 911 55.18 -15.35 -36.33
C ARG A 911 54.38 -14.18 -35.77
N VAL A 912 53.38 -13.68 -36.50
CA VAL A 912 52.48 -12.62 -36.03
C VAL A 912 51.66 -13.07 -34.83
N LEU A 913 51.08 -14.28 -34.87
CA LEU A 913 50.30 -14.84 -33.77
C LEU A 913 51.16 -15.08 -32.53
N GLY A 914 52.31 -15.77 -32.67
CA GLY A 914 53.24 -16.01 -31.57
C GLY A 914 53.80 -14.72 -30.99
N GLY A 915 54.17 -13.75 -31.83
CA GLY A 915 54.62 -12.43 -31.41
C GLY A 915 53.56 -11.62 -30.67
N SER A 916 52.28 -11.77 -31.04
CA SER A 916 51.19 -11.13 -30.32
C SER A 916 50.99 -11.67 -28.90
N LEU A 917 51.31 -12.95 -28.68
CA LEU A 917 51.21 -13.61 -27.37
C LEU A 917 52.47 -13.45 -26.51
N SER A 918 53.61 -13.11 -27.11
CA SER A 918 54.90 -12.92 -26.45
C SER A 918 55.30 -11.44 -26.26
N ASP A 919 54.37 -10.50 -26.42
CA ASP A 919 54.62 -9.05 -26.39
C ASP A 919 55.74 -8.60 -27.36
N GLY A 920 55.79 -9.22 -28.55
CA GLY A 920 56.79 -8.94 -29.58
C GLY A 920 58.19 -9.46 -29.25
N ARG A 921 58.36 -10.22 -28.17
CA ARG A 921 59.64 -10.80 -27.79
C ARG A 921 59.94 -12.02 -28.66
N PRO A 922 61.09 -12.05 -29.35
CA PRO A 922 61.51 -13.24 -30.07
C PRO A 922 61.86 -14.34 -29.07
N GLN A 923 61.56 -15.59 -29.43
CA GLN A 923 62.07 -16.75 -28.71
C GLN A 923 63.18 -17.39 -29.55
N PRO A 924 64.46 -17.30 -29.12
CA PRO A 924 65.55 -17.89 -29.87
C PRO A 924 65.40 -19.41 -29.88
N VAL A 925 65.27 -19.98 -31.07
CA VAL A 925 65.28 -21.43 -31.27
C VAL A 925 66.72 -21.84 -31.51
N GLU A 926 67.40 -22.31 -30.48
CA GLU A 926 68.73 -22.87 -30.63
C GLU A 926 68.64 -24.35 -31.01
N ILE A 927 68.70 -24.64 -32.31
CA ILE A 927 68.85 -26.01 -32.81
C ILE A 927 70.34 -26.40 -32.64
N LYS A 928 70.73 -26.68 -31.40
CA LYS A 928 72.08 -27.14 -31.04
C LYS A 928 72.14 -28.65 -31.08
N GLN A 929 73.26 -29.18 -31.56
CA GLN A 929 73.49 -30.61 -31.68
C GLN A 929 73.33 -31.34 -30.34
N ALA A 930 72.58 -32.45 -30.33
CA ALA A 930 72.53 -33.37 -29.20
C ALA A 930 73.58 -34.48 -29.39
N PRO A 931 74.34 -34.85 -28.35
CA PRO A 931 75.31 -35.95 -28.45
C PRO A 931 74.59 -37.27 -28.75
N THR A 932 74.95 -37.90 -29.87
CA THR A 932 74.66 -39.31 -30.25
C THR A 932 73.30 -39.87 -29.78
N SER A 933 72.22 -39.14 -29.99
CA SER A 933 70.86 -39.58 -29.64
C SER A 933 70.14 -40.10 -30.89
N PRO A 934 69.38 -41.20 -30.82
CA PRO A 934 68.62 -41.71 -31.96
C PRO A 934 67.53 -40.70 -32.39
N PRO A 935 67.20 -40.58 -33.69
CA PRO A 935 66.24 -39.59 -34.19
C PRO A 935 64.84 -39.63 -33.55
N PHE A 936 64.41 -40.80 -33.07
CA PHE A 936 63.13 -40.96 -32.36
C PHE A 936 63.26 -40.94 -30.84
N ARG A 937 64.47 -40.81 -30.29
CA ARG A 937 64.74 -40.95 -28.84
C ARG A 937 64.18 -42.27 -28.30
N ASP A 938 63.59 -42.24 -27.10
CA ASP A 938 63.00 -43.39 -26.43
C ASP A 938 61.51 -43.62 -26.81
N ARG A 939 61.02 -43.01 -27.90
CA ARG A 939 59.61 -43.14 -28.31
C ARG A 939 59.30 -44.58 -28.71
N ALA A 940 58.14 -45.08 -28.27
CA ALA A 940 57.59 -46.33 -28.77
C ALA A 940 56.95 -46.16 -30.15
N ALA A 941 56.86 -47.25 -30.92
CA ALA A 941 56.37 -47.21 -32.30
C ALA A 941 54.93 -46.65 -32.48
N PRO A 942 53.95 -46.99 -31.62
CA PRO A 942 52.62 -46.37 -31.69
C PRO A 942 52.65 -44.85 -31.45
N SER A 943 53.53 -44.37 -30.57
CA SER A 943 53.72 -42.93 -30.32
C SER A 943 54.28 -42.23 -31.55
N VAL A 944 55.31 -42.79 -32.20
CA VAL A 944 55.86 -42.23 -33.45
C VAL A 944 54.78 -42.16 -34.54
N LEU A 945 53.96 -43.19 -34.70
CA LEU A 945 52.85 -43.17 -35.65
C LEU A 945 51.82 -42.08 -35.35
N LEU A 946 51.43 -41.92 -34.08
CA LEU A 946 50.50 -40.87 -33.65
C LEU A 946 51.09 -39.47 -33.89
N GLU A 947 52.32 -39.22 -33.43
CA GLU A 947 53.00 -37.92 -33.56
C GLU A 947 53.20 -37.53 -35.02
N VAL A 948 53.55 -38.48 -35.90
CA VAL A 948 53.65 -38.23 -37.35
C VAL A 948 52.29 -37.86 -37.94
N ARG A 949 51.20 -38.57 -37.58
CA ARG A 949 49.85 -38.22 -38.05
C ARG A 949 49.45 -36.82 -37.59
N VAL A 950 49.75 -36.46 -36.34
CA VAL A 950 49.52 -35.12 -35.79
C VAL A 950 50.33 -34.06 -36.55
N ALA A 951 51.63 -34.28 -36.74
CA ALA A 951 52.50 -33.35 -37.44
C ALA A 951 52.08 -33.13 -38.91
N VAL A 952 51.70 -34.21 -39.62
CA VAL A 952 51.14 -34.11 -40.98
C VAL A 952 49.85 -33.30 -40.97
N ARG A 953 48.93 -33.55 -40.04
CA ARG A 953 47.66 -32.81 -39.92
C ARG A 953 47.91 -31.33 -39.67
N VAL A 954 48.75 -30.97 -38.70
CA VAL A 954 49.06 -29.58 -38.33
C VAL A 954 49.69 -28.83 -39.51
N LEU A 955 50.73 -29.37 -40.15
CA LEU A 955 51.41 -28.70 -41.26
C LEU A 955 50.55 -28.62 -42.53
N SER A 956 49.76 -29.65 -42.82
CA SER A 956 48.86 -29.64 -43.99
C SER A 956 47.70 -28.67 -43.79
N ASN A 957 47.12 -28.61 -42.59
CA ASN A 957 46.09 -27.63 -42.25
C ASN A 957 46.64 -26.20 -42.32
N LEU A 958 47.84 -25.97 -41.81
CA LEU A 958 48.51 -24.68 -41.92
C LEU A 958 48.70 -24.25 -43.38
N ALA A 959 49.18 -25.15 -44.25
CA ALA A 959 49.36 -24.84 -45.66
C ALA A 959 48.03 -24.56 -46.38
N ARG A 960 46.96 -25.29 -46.02
CA ARG A 960 45.62 -25.14 -46.60
C ARG A 960 44.89 -23.89 -46.12
N ALA A 961 45.07 -23.50 -44.85
CA ALA A 961 44.38 -22.39 -44.21
C ALA A 961 44.75 -21.02 -44.79
N PHE A 962 45.96 -20.89 -45.34
CA PHE A 962 46.52 -19.61 -45.80
C PHE A 962 46.97 -19.65 -47.27
N PRO A 963 46.05 -19.78 -48.23
CA PRO A 963 46.38 -19.58 -49.64
C PRO A 963 46.72 -18.10 -49.92
N PRO A 964 47.47 -17.79 -51.01
CA PRO A 964 47.99 -16.44 -51.27
C PRO A 964 46.94 -15.32 -51.28
N HIS A 965 45.75 -15.58 -51.83
CA HIS A 965 44.66 -14.60 -51.90
C HIS A 965 44.10 -14.26 -50.51
N ARG A 966 44.09 -15.23 -49.58
CA ARG A 966 43.58 -15.04 -48.22
C ARG A 966 44.57 -14.28 -47.36
N ILE A 967 45.87 -14.59 -47.50
CA ILE A 967 46.94 -13.89 -46.77
C ILE A 967 46.92 -12.38 -47.05
N ALA A 968 46.64 -11.98 -48.30
CA ALA A 968 46.57 -10.57 -48.68
C ALA A 968 45.49 -9.77 -47.91
N ALA A 969 44.45 -10.45 -47.41
CA ALA A 969 43.36 -9.83 -46.64
C ALA A 969 43.63 -9.81 -45.12
N LEU A 970 44.65 -10.52 -44.64
CA LEU A 970 44.94 -10.68 -43.20
C LEU A 970 45.98 -9.67 -42.74
N THR A 971 45.60 -8.84 -41.77
CA THR A 971 46.51 -7.85 -41.15
C THR A 971 46.91 -8.27 -39.74
N PRO A 972 48.08 -7.85 -39.22
CA PRO A 972 48.50 -8.20 -37.87
C PRO A 972 47.50 -7.81 -36.76
N PRO A 973 46.84 -6.63 -36.79
CA PRO A 973 45.82 -6.29 -35.79
C PRO A 973 44.61 -7.24 -35.82
N VAL A 974 44.19 -7.66 -37.01
CA VAL A 974 43.06 -8.60 -37.18
C VAL A 974 43.41 -9.99 -36.64
N LEU A 975 44.60 -10.48 -36.95
CA LEU A 975 45.10 -11.76 -36.45
C LEU A 975 45.25 -11.76 -34.92
N ARG A 976 45.81 -10.68 -34.35
CA ARG A 976 45.90 -10.48 -32.90
C ARG A 976 44.51 -10.51 -32.25
N ALA A 977 43.55 -9.76 -32.78
CA ALA A 977 42.21 -9.71 -32.22
C ALA A 977 41.46 -11.06 -32.29
N GLU A 978 41.79 -11.92 -33.26
CA GLU A 978 41.21 -13.27 -33.35
C GLU A 978 41.84 -14.23 -32.33
N ILE A 979 43.17 -14.23 -32.15
CA ILE A 979 43.81 -15.10 -31.16
C ILE A 979 43.47 -14.68 -29.72
N GLU A 980 43.32 -13.38 -29.45
CA GLU A 980 42.82 -12.87 -28.17
C GLU A 980 41.37 -13.34 -27.91
N SER A 981 40.52 -13.37 -28.94
CA SER A 981 39.16 -13.91 -28.85
C SER A 981 39.16 -15.42 -28.56
N LEU A 982 40.01 -16.20 -29.22
CA LEU A 982 40.17 -17.63 -28.94
C LEU A 982 40.67 -17.90 -27.51
N LEU A 983 41.58 -17.07 -26.99
CA LEU A 983 42.01 -17.14 -25.59
C LEU A 983 40.89 -16.74 -24.62
N ALA A 984 40.07 -15.76 -24.97
CA ALA A 984 38.94 -15.34 -24.13
C ALA A 984 37.88 -16.44 -23.96
N ASP A 985 37.76 -17.35 -24.93
CA ASP A 985 36.85 -18.51 -24.84
C ASP A 985 37.33 -19.59 -23.84
N LEU A 986 38.61 -19.59 -23.46
CA LEU A 986 39.14 -20.51 -22.45
C LEU A 986 38.78 -20.06 -21.02
N PRO A 987 38.64 -21.00 -20.06
CA PRO A 987 38.54 -20.68 -18.64
C PRO A 987 39.73 -19.83 -18.17
N ILE A 988 39.50 -18.86 -17.28
CA ILE A 988 40.52 -17.89 -16.83
C ILE A 988 41.81 -18.59 -16.34
N ALA A 989 41.67 -19.72 -15.64
CA ALA A 989 42.80 -20.50 -15.14
C ALA A 989 43.71 -21.06 -16.25
N GLU A 990 43.16 -21.34 -17.44
CA GLU A 990 43.89 -21.95 -18.55
C GLU A 990 44.49 -20.92 -19.51
N ARG A 991 43.91 -19.71 -19.59
CA ARG A 991 44.30 -18.68 -20.56
C ARG A 991 45.80 -18.38 -20.56
N ASN A 992 46.37 -18.14 -19.38
CA ASN A 992 47.79 -17.78 -19.26
C ASN A 992 48.71 -18.96 -19.59
N ARG A 993 48.33 -20.17 -19.17
CA ARG A 993 49.11 -21.39 -19.42
C ARG A 993 49.13 -21.72 -20.91
N VAL A 994 47.94 -21.87 -21.51
CA VAL A 994 47.80 -22.18 -22.94
C VAL A 994 48.40 -21.06 -23.79
N GLY A 995 48.18 -19.80 -23.42
CA GLY A 995 48.75 -18.64 -24.11
C GLY A 995 50.29 -18.67 -24.16
N ALA A 996 50.96 -18.99 -23.05
CA ALA A 996 52.42 -19.08 -23.02
C ALA A 996 52.96 -20.31 -23.79
N GLU A 997 52.33 -21.47 -23.63
CA GLU A 997 52.70 -22.71 -24.33
C GLU A 997 52.58 -22.52 -25.86
N ILE A 998 51.44 -22.05 -26.33
CA ILE A 998 51.19 -21.87 -27.76
C ILE A 998 52.04 -20.75 -28.35
N ALA A 999 52.32 -19.67 -27.61
CA ALA A 999 53.21 -18.61 -28.07
C ALA A 999 54.58 -19.14 -28.45
N ALA A 1000 55.15 -20.00 -27.59
CA ALA A 1000 56.46 -20.58 -27.82
C ALA A 1000 56.48 -21.47 -29.05
N ASP A 1001 55.49 -22.34 -29.20
CA ASP A 1001 55.45 -23.29 -30.29
C ASP A 1001 55.11 -22.63 -31.64
N LEU A 1002 54.27 -21.57 -31.65
CA LEU A 1002 54.02 -20.73 -32.84
C LEU A 1002 55.28 -20.01 -33.33
N LEU A 1003 56.19 -19.64 -32.43
CA LEU A 1003 57.48 -19.02 -32.77
C LEU A 1003 58.54 -20.05 -33.17
N ARG A 1004 58.50 -21.26 -32.59
CA ARG A 1004 59.45 -22.35 -32.88
C ARG A 1004 59.19 -23.04 -34.21
N LEU A 1005 57.93 -23.30 -34.54
CA LEU A 1005 57.56 -24.07 -35.73
C LEU A 1005 58.09 -23.46 -37.05
N PRO A 1006 57.97 -22.14 -37.31
CA PRO A 1006 58.51 -21.52 -38.51
C PRO A 1006 60.01 -21.70 -38.68
N GLU A 1007 60.77 -21.64 -37.58
CA GLU A 1007 62.22 -21.78 -37.60
C GLU A 1007 62.64 -23.24 -37.85
N LEU A 1008 61.93 -24.21 -37.25
CA LEU A 1008 62.15 -25.64 -37.48
C LEU A 1008 61.83 -26.05 -38.92
N VAL A 1009 60.67 -25.63 -39.46
CA VAL A 1009 60.27 -25.91 -40.84
C VAL A 1009 61.28 -25.32 -41.81
N TRP A 1010 61.70 -24.06 -41.59
CA TRP A 1010 62.71 -23.42 -42.44
C TRP A 1010 64.08 -24.08 -42.34
N HIS A 1011 64.51 -24.47 -41.13
CA HIS A 1011 65.77 -25.16 -40.92
C HIS A 1011 65.81 -26.50 -41.68
N ILE A 1012 64.80 -27.35 -41.49
CA ILE A 1012 64.70 -28.67 -42.13
C ILE A 1012 64.65 -28.53 -43.66
N TYR A 1013 63.88 -27.56 -44.17
CA TYR A 1013 63.79 -27.30 -45.62
C TYR A 1013 65.12 -26.81 -46.21
N ASN A 1014 65.79 -25.86 -45.54
CA ASN A 1014 66.99 -25.22 -46.07
C ASN A 1014 68.26 -26.10 -45.94
N SER A 1015 68.27 -27.05 -45.01
CA SER A 1015 69.38 -28.00 -44.83
C SER A 1015 69.27 -29.27 -45.68
N GLY A 1016 68.08 -29.61 -46.16
CA GLY A 1016 67.80 -30.84 -46.93
C GLY A 1016 67.74 -30.67 -48.45
N ASP A 1017 67.95 -31.78 -49.18
CA ASP A 1017 67.71 -31.85 -50.63
C ASP A 1017 66.26 -32.26 -50.91
N THR A 1018 65.45 -31.35 -51.47
CA THR A 1018 64.04 -31.60 -51.78
C THR A 1018 63.85 -32.72 -52.81
N LYS A 1019 64.87 -33.05 -53.62
CA LYS A 1019 64.84 -34.19 -54.54
C LYS A 1019 64.72 -35.52 -53.81
N ALA A 1020 64.98 -35.58 -52.49
CA ALA A 1020 64.73 -36.79 -51.70
C ALA A 1020 63.24 -37.17 -51.63
N LEU A 1021 62.33 -36.20 -51.80
CA LEU A 1021 60.88 -36.41 -51.70
C LEU A 1021 60.21 -36.78 -53.04
N GLU A 1022 60.93 -36.59 -54.15
CA GLU A 1022 60.49 -36.92 -55.52
C GLU A 1022 60.60 -38.43 -55.79
N GLU A 1023 59.55 -39.04 -56.33
CA GLU A 1023 59.52 -40.49 -56.62
C GLU A 1023 60.42 -40.90 -57.79
N SER A 1024 60.67 -39.99 -58.72
CA SER A 1024 61.53 -40.17 -59.89
C SER A 1024 63.02 -39.95 -59.60
N SER A 1025 63.37 -39.40 -58.44
CA SER A 1025 64.73 -39.03 -58.09
C SER A 1025 65.60 -40.24 -57.76
N SER A 1026 66.84 -40.22 -58.27
CA SER A 1026 67.84 -41.26 -57.95
C SER A 1026 68.21 -41.27 -56.46
N LEU A 1027 68.19 -40.11 -55.80
CA LEU A 1027 68.41 -39.98 -54.36
C LEU A 1027 67.26 -40.62 -53.57
N GLY A 1028 66.01 -40.33 -53.93
CA GLY A 1028 64.82 -40.91 -53.30
C GLY A 1028 64.78 -42.44 -53.39
N ARG A 1029 65.12 -43.00 -54.56
CA ARG A 1029 65.21 -44.47 -54.74
C ARG A 1029 66.33 -45.12 -53.91
N LYS A 1030 67.48 -44.46 -53.78
CA LYS A 1030 68.59 -44.95 -52.94
C LYS A 1030 68.22 -44.94 -51.46
N LEU A 1031 67.54 -43.91 -50.99
CA LEU A 1031 67.03 -43.84 -49.62
C LEU A 1031 65.92 -44.87 -49.37
N ASP A 1032 65.01 -45.06 -50.32
CA ASP A 1032 63.97 -46.10 -50.25
C ASP A 1032 64.55 -47.51 -50.18
N SER A 1033 65.73 -47.74 -50.78
CA SER A 1033 66.45 -49.02 -50.72
C SER A 1033 67.19 -49.25 -49.40
N ASN A 1034 67.20 -48.26 -48.50
CA ASN A 1034 67.96 -48.23 -47.25
C ASN A 1034 69.47 -48.50 -47.41
N ARG A 1035 70.03 -48.20 -48.58
CA ARG A 1035 71.48 -48.36 -48.89
C ARG A 1035 72.29 -47.07 -48.73
N GLN A 1036 71.61 -45.92 -48.66
CA GLN A 1036 72.24 -44.61 -48.50
C GLN A 1036 71.93 -44.06 -47.11
N ARG A 1037 72.95 -43.54 -46.42
CA ARG A 1037 72.79 -42.81 -45.16
C ARG A 1037 72.09 -41.48 -45.43
N PRO A 1038 71.00 -41.13 -44.72
CA PRO A 1038 70.40 -39.81 -44.83
C PRO A 1038 71.37 -38.73 -44.31
N GLU A 1039 71.47 -37.61 -45.03
CA GLU A 1039 72.30 -36.46 -44.62
C GLU A 1039 71.51 -35.27 -44.08
N SER A 1040 70.18 -35.37 -44.11
CA SER A 1040 69.25 -34.33 -43.65
C SER A 1040 67.98 -34.95 -43.10
N THR A 1041 67.20 -34.19 -42.34
CA THR A 1041 65.92 -34.65 -41.77
C THR A 1041 64.90 -35.02 -42.86
N LEU A 1042 64.87 -34.31 -44.00
CA LEU A 1042 64.00 -34.67 -45.13
C LEU A 1042 64.38 -36.02 -45.75
N GLU A 1043 65.68 -36.28 -45.91
CA GLU A 1043 66.19 -37.58 -46.37
C GLU A 1043 65.89 -38.68 -45.35
N PHE A 1044 65.99 -38.37 -44.05
CA PHE A 1044 65.64 -39.30 -42.99
C PHE A 1044 64.17 -39.71 -43.06
N TYR A 1045 63.23 -38.78 -43.23
CA TYR A 1045 61.81 -39.14 -43.41
C TYR A 1045 61.59 -40.05 -44.63
N ARG A 1046 62.30 -39.83 -45.75
CA ARG A 1046 62.26 -40.73 -46.91
C ARG A 1046 62.88 -42.09 -46.61
N PHE A 1047 63.98 -42.13 -45.87
CA PHE A 1047 64.66 -43.35 -45.45
C PHE A 1047 63.75 -44.24 -44.58
N VAL A 1048 63.03 -43.64 -43.62
CA VAL A 1048 62.08 -44.34 -42.74
C VAL A 1048 60.89 -44.89 -43.54
N ARG A 1049 60.38 -44.13 -44.52
CA ARG A 1049 59.37 -44.64 -45.47
C ARG A 1049 59.88 -45.89 -46.20
N GLY A 1050 61.08 -45.84 -46.76
CA GLY A 1050 61.70 -46.98 -47.45
C GLY A 1050 61.74 -48.23 -46.60
N TYR A 1051 62.20 -48.06 -45.36
CA TYR A 1051 62.38 -49.13 -44.38
C TYR A 1051 61.07 -49.89 -44.09
N PHE A 1052 59.99 -49.16 -43.80
CA PHE A 1052 58.69 -49.77 -43.49
C PHE A 1052 58.00 -50.34 -44.73
N MET A 1053 58.15 -49.71 -45.91
CA MET A 1053 57.59 -50.23 -47.17
C MET A 1053 58.21 -51.55 -47.62
N GLN A 1054 59.50 -51.78 -47.34
CA GLN A 1054 60.15 -53.05 -47.68
C GLN A 1054 59.64 -54.21 -46.81
N ARG A 1055 59.44 -53.99 -45.51
CA ARG A 1055 58.95 -55.02 -44.57
C ARG A 1055 57.48 -55.39 -44.74
N ILE A 1056 56.71 -54.58 -45.48
CA ILE A 1056 55.35 -54.95 -45.93
C ILE A 1056 55.42 -55.87 -47.15
N ARG A 1057 56.45 -55.73 -48.00
CA ARG A 1057 56.63 -56.48 -49.26
C ARG A 1057 57.43 -57.78 -49.12
N GLU A 1058 58.08 -58.01 -47.97
CA GLU A 1058 58.92 -59.18 -47.67
C GLU A 1058 58.14 -60.37 -47.06
N ARG A 1059 56.81 -60.33 -47.11
CA ARG A 1059 55.92 -61.48 -47.06
C ARG A 1059 55.09 -61.52 -48.34
#